data_AF-A0A9D4TLX0-F1
#
_entry.id   AF-A0A9D4TLX0-F1
#
_cell.length_a   1.000
_cell.length_b   1.000
_cell.length_c   1.000
_cell.angle_alpha   90.00
_cell.angle_beta   90.00
_cell.angle_gamma   90.00
#
_symmetry.space_group_name_H-M   'P 1'
#
loop_
_entity.id
_entity.type
_entity.pdbx_description
1 polymer ?
#
loop_
_entity_poly.entity_id
_entity_poly.type
_entity_poly.pdbx_seq_one_letter_code
_entity_poly.pdbx_strand_id
1 'polypeptide(L)'
;MAASPSLLSQAAELQVLPEIPEYRGHRALSLELVPSPAPQRSTAKHADPESEGFGPPPTFAAPLRLTPDRLSSFAAELKQPAKAEQLRRLTEEASRDPLLAATQLHAILYGTAAAVFPPTNAAPRQAAGSTSGQLRRRHQPWFDEECAATRRQIRLQMQASLNSGQPSHLAKEALRIISNRYTRLRKRKAGAWQRQQGSSLLHMQRTDARKFFKQWQREHPKSPIDAATWLRHFVNLQLKRTFQPTASLTATSNPATSHPTAAIPSCSPPTATVCPSSSHPTTAVPATSNPTTSHPTAAISSCSPSAATVPSSSQPTTAPPAINPATCHSTPLSTASSELDSDISVADVHAALDKLSSSSACLGPLKAVLIKAGRDALTPVLAALFNAVFRSGCFPPEWSLGAITPIHKKGDTADPNNYRGITVGHILGKLYALAINTRLNTWLETQGLRARGQAGFRQGYRTVDNCFILRALAERARSRGVKLYLCAVDFEKAFDSVDRPLLWAALQRAGIGGTMLQAIQAMYADVPVCVRTEEGLSGCFQSVLGVKQGCPLSPLLFGIFLDDFEGHIQQLGDAAALPQLAGRTVPPLLFADDMFLLSSSASGLQAQLHALQDYCNAKKLTVNAKKTQVMIMRPGGGSGNGKLAAGESFEYAGLPLEVASSTKYLGLTFSQLSKQHGFASCADVLAKAGRQAMFAMRRRAWELGACLVEQQCMLFDVFVKPVLSYGCELWGVDVLLRPDCSSVERVHRWFCRRVQGLPKQVTAAISLAELGRQPLQSFWIQQLVRFWNRLQNSAADEDRVLGHPRMAH
;
A
#
# COMPACT_ATOMS: atom_id res chain seq x y z
N MET A 1 -18.93 28.17 51.04
CA MET A 1 -18.49 28.38 49.63
C MET A 1 -18.69 27.07 48.89
N ALA A 2 -19.33 27.07 47.72
CA ALA A 2 -19.53 25.86 46.94
C ALA A 2 -18.23 25.47 46.20
N ALA A 3 -17.88 24.18 46.22
CA ALA A 3 -16.79 23.66 45.40
C ALA A 3 -17.27 23.48 43.95
N SER A 4 -16.52 24.00 42.98
CA SER A 4 -16.80 23.78 41.56
C SER A 4 -16.70 22.28 41.24
N PRO A 5 -17.67 21.69 40.50
CA PRO A 5 -17.59 20.29 40.08
C PRO A 5 -16.33 20.01 39.25
N SER A 6 -15.82 18.77 39.30
CA SER A 6 -14.69 18.38 38.48
C SER A 6 -15.10 18.27 37.01
N LEU A 7 -14.17 18.53 36.08
CA LEU A 7 -14.41 18.38 34.64
C LEU A 7 -14.89 16.97 34.24
N LEU A 8 -14.64 15.95 35.07
CA LEU A 8 -15.11 14.58 34.86
C LEU A 8 -16.62 14.42 35.09
N SER A 9 -17.23 15.15 36.03
CA SER A 9 -18.69 15.06 36.23
C SER A 9 -19.45 15.78 35.11
N GLN A 10 -18.94 16.93 34.65
CA GLN A 10 -19.51 17.64 33.49
C GLN A 10 -19.38 16.86 32.18
N ALA A 11 -18.38 15.99 32.05
CA ALA A 11 -18.22 15.14 30.87
C ALA A 11 -19.26 14.01 30.78
N ALA A 12 -19.86 13.60 31.89
CA ALA A 12 -20.87 12.53 31.92
C ALA A 12 -22.23 12.96 31.36
N GLU A 13 -22.54 14.26 31.37
CA GLU A 13 -23.81 14.83 30.90
C GLU A 13 -23.82 15.11 29.38
N LEU A 14 -22.67 15.02 28.71
CA LEU A 14 -22.50 15.32 27.28
C LEU A 14 -22.99 14.16 26.38
N GLN A 15 -24.31 13.98 26.33
CA GLN A 15 -24.92 13.22 25.23
C GLN A 15 -24.66 13.92 23.89
N VAL A 16 -24.15 13.16 22.92
CA VAL A 16 -23.95 13.65 21.55
C VAL A 16 -25.30 13.66 20.84
N LEU A 17 -25.86 14.85 20.60
CA LEU A 17 -27.04 15.02 19.74
C LEU A 17 -26.77 14.44 18.33
N PRO A 18 -27.78 13.82 17.68
CA PRO A 18 -27.62 13.24 16.35
C PRO A 18 -27.23 14.29 15.29
N GLU A 19 -26.55 13.85 14.24
CA GLU A 19 -26.02 14.74 13.19
C GLU A 19 -27.14 15.49 12.46
N ILE A 20 -27.04 16.83 12.43
CA ILE A 20 -27.95 17.70 11.65
C ILE A 20 -27.55 17.60 10.16
N PRO A 21 -28.43 17.12 9.26
CA PRO A 21 -28.03 16.69 7.92
C PRO A 21 -28.16 17.80 6.85
N GLU A 22 -27.45 18.93 7.01
CA GLU A 22 -27.59 20.06 6.08
C GLU A 22 -26.25 20.66 5.60
N TYR A 23 -25.84 20.29 4.39
CA TYR A 23 -25.34 21.20 3.33
C TYR A 23 -25.14 20.41 2.02
N ARG A 24 -26.22 20.21 1.26
CA ARG A 24 -26.17 19.70 -0.12
C ARG A 24 -26.32 20.85 -1.11
N GLY A 25 -25.33 21.04 -1.99
CA GLY A 25 -25.54 21.79 -3.22
C GLY A 25 -24.28 22.42 -3.80
N HIS A 26 -23.90 21.97 -5.00
CA HIS A 26 -23.81 22.82 -6.19
C HIS A 26 -23.94 21.92 -7.44
N ARG A 27 -24.46 22.47 -8.55
CA ARG A 27 -24.77 21.70 -9.77
C ARG A 27 -23.49 21.36 -10.56
N ALA A 28 -23.57 20.30 -11.38
CA ALA A 28 -22.57 20.01 -12.40
C ALA A 28 -22.60 21.07 -13.52
N LEU A 29 -21.42 21.43 -14.04
CA LEU A 29 -21.22 22.64 -14.86
C LEU A 29 -20.28 22.35 -16.07
N SER A 30 -20.87 21.99 -17.22
CA SER A 30 -20.25 21.63 -18.53
C SER A 30 -20.48 22.61 -19.72
N LEU A 31 -19.40 23.20 -20.27
CA LEU A 31 -19.40 24.11 -21.44
C LEU A 31 -19.07 23.41 -22.77
N GLU A 32 -19.67 23.89 -23.87
CA GLU A 32 -19.38 23.46 -25.26
C GLU A 32 -18.33 24.34 -25.96
N LEU A 33 -17.69 23.81 -27.01
CA LEU A 33 -16.75 24.52 -27.89
C LEU A 33 -16.89 24.06 -29.34
N VAL A 34 -16.98 25.02 -30.27
CA VAL A 34 -17.14 24.82 -31.72
C VAL A 34 -15.78 24.54 -32.40
N PRO A 35 -15.69 23.62 -33.39
CA PRO A 35 -14.42 23.22 -34.01
C PRO A 35 -13.90 24.18 -35.11
N SER A 36 -12.65 23.96 -35.51
CA SER A 36 -12.00 24.57 -36.69
C SER A 36 -10.95 23.62 -37.30
N PRO A 37 -10.54 23.81 -38.57
CA PRO A 37 -10.25 22.66 -39.46
C PRO A 37 -8.86 22.02 -39.33
N ALA A 38 -8.75 20.80 -39.87
CA ALA A 38 -7.49 20.03 -39.95
C ALA A 38 -6.95 19.96 -41.40
N PRO A 39 -5.62 19.98 -41.59
CA PRO A 39 -4.96 19.61 -42.84
C PRO A 39 -4.74 18.08 -42.95
N GLN A 40 -4.58 17.58 -44.17
CA GLN A 40 -4.46 16.15 -44.51
C GLN A 40 -3.00 15.67 -44.74
N ARG A 41 -2.86 14.35 -45.05
CA ARG A 41 -1.68 13.59 -45.50
C ARG A 41 -0.72 13.08 -44.40
N SER A 42 -0.05 11.93 -44.52
CA SER A 42 -0.30 10.68 -45.30
C SER A 42 0.74 9.60 -44.90
N THR A 43 0.36 8.32 -44.89
CA THR A 43 1.14 7.08 -45.23
C THR A 43 2.67 6.97 -44.95
N ALA A 44 3.24 5.82 -44.54
CA ALA A 44 2.76 4.49 -44.13
C ALA A 44 3.96 3.60 -43.69
N LYS A 45 3.69 2.41 -43.07
CA LYS A 45 4.54 1.18 -42.93
C LYS A 45 5.99 1.37 -42.36
N HIS A 46 6.59 0.43 -41.61
CA HIS A 46 6.54 -1.03 -41.63
C HIS A 46 6.52 -1.66 -40.21
N ALA A 47 6.24 -2.95 -40.17
CA ALA A 47 6.52 -3.89 -39.08
C ALA A 47 6.91 -5.24 -39.71
N ASP A 48 7.63 -6.09 -39.00
CA ASP A 48 7.79 -7.54 -39.22
C ASP A 48 8.36 -8.19 -37.91
N PRO A 49 8.27 -9.52 -37.70
CA PRO A 49 7.99 -10.07 -36.37
C PRO A 49 8.98 -11.15 -35.87
N GLU A 50 8.47 -12.06 -35.01
CA GLU A 50 9.03 -13.34 -34.52
C GLU A 50 9.97 -13.33 -33.30
N SER A 51 9.38 -13.66 -32.14
CA SER A 51 9.99 -14.53 -31.12
C SER A 51 8.89 -15.26 -30.34
N GLU A 52 9.01 -16.59 -30.19
CA GLU A 52 8.07 -17.35 -29.36
C GLU A 52 8.33 -17.11 -27.86
N GLY A 53 7.25 -17.02 -27.09
CA GLY A 53 7.26 -16.75 -25.65
C GLY A 53 5.91 -16.18 -25.22
N PHE A 54 5.64 -16.18 -23.91
CA PHE A 54 4.39 -15.60 -23.37
C PHE A 54 4.24 -14.15 -23.81
N GLY A 55 3.32 -13.91 -24.76
CA GLY A 55 3.13 -12.59 -25.36
C GLY A 55 2.83 -11.53 -24.30
N PRO A 56 3.33 -10.29 -24.48
CA PRO A 56 3.14 -9.24 -23.48
C PRO A 56 1.64 -9.05 -23.20
N PRO A 57 1.20 -9.13 -21.93
CA PRO A 57 -0.23 -9.17 -21.60
C PRO A 57 -0.92 -7.91 -22.14
N PRO A 58 -2.09 -8.02 -22.81
CA PRO A 58 -2.59 -6.97 -23.69
C PRO A 58 -2.57 -5.58 -23.06
N THR A 59 -1.63 -4.73 -23.49
CA THR A 59 -1.45 -3.42 -22.87
C THR A 59 -2.38 -2.41 -23.51
N PHE A 60 -3.21 -1.75 -22.70
CA PHE A 60 -3.71 -0.43 -23.09
C PHE A 60 -2.50 0.52 -23.16
N ALA A 61 -2.04 0.81 -24.37
CA ALA A 61 -0.87 1.65 -24.67
C ALA A 61 -1.00 3.11 -24.19
N ALA A 62 -2.12 3.46 -23.57
CA ALA A 62 -2.36 4.74 -22.89
C ALA A 62 -3.11 4.51 -21.57
N PRO A 63 -2.88 5.35 -20.54
CA PRO A 63 -3.63 5.28 -19.29
C PRO A 63 -5.13 5.53 -19.55
N LEU A 64 -5.96 4.58 -19.12
CA LEU A 64 -7.42 4.63 -19.25
C LEU A 64 -7.99 5.95 -18.71
N ARG A 65 -8.75 6.67 -19.55
CA ARG A 65 -9.56 7.81 -19.10
C ARG A 65 -10.84 7.31 -18.44
N LEU A 66 -10.74 6.98 -17.16
CA LEU A 66 -11.81 6.47 -16.32
C LEU A 66 -12.78 7.60 -15.91
N THR A 67 -13.55 8.13 -16.87
CA THR A 67 -14.66 9.06 -16.58
C THR A 67 -15.93 8.29 -16.17
N PRO A 68 -16.85 8.90 -15.38
CA PRO A 68 -18.11 8.26 -15.00
C PRO A 68 -18.89 7.74 -16.21
N ASP A 69 -18.99 8.54 -17.28
CA ASP A 69 -19.74 8.22 -18.48
C ASP A 69 -19.21 6.95 -19.17
N ARG A 70 -17.87 6.81 -19.26
CA ARG A 70 -17.24 5.60 -19.85
C ARG A 70 -17.35 4.38 -18.96
N LEU A 71 -17.40 4.55 -17.63
CA LEU A 71 -17.70 3.46 -16.71
C LEU A 71 -19.16 3.00 -16.88
N SER A 72 -20.10 3.92 -17.04
CA SER A 72 -21.49 3.62 -17.40
C SER A 72 -21.62 2.97 -18.78
N SER A 73 -20.86 3.42 -19.80
CA SER A 73 -20.80 2.76 -21.11
C SER A 73 -20.29 1.32 -20.99
N PHE A 74 -19.24 1.07 -20.19
CA PHE A 74 -18.74 -0.30 -19.94
C PHE A 74 -19.79 -1.19 -19.25
N ALA A 75 -20.53 -0.63 -18.28
CA ALA A 75 -21.64 -1.33 -17.62
C ALA A 75 -22.81 -1.65 -18.58
N ALA A 76 -23.16 -0.72 -19.48
CA ALA A 76 -24.20 -0.91 -20.48
C ALA A 76 -23.78 -1.89 -21.60
N GLU A 77 -22.52 -1.83 -22.03
CA GLU A 77 -21.91 -2.72 -23.02
C GLU A 77 -21.97 -4.19 -22.57
N LEU A 78 -21.67 -4.48 -21.29
CA LEU A 78 -21.82 -5.82 -20.70
C LEU A 78 -23.27 -6.31 -20.61
N LYS A 79 -24.25 -5.40 -20.65
CA LYS A 79 -25.69 -5.71 -20.61
C LYS A 79 -26.32 -5.86 -22.01
N GLN A 80 -25.56 -5.66 -23.10
CA GLN A 80 -26.06 -5.92 -24.46
C GLN A 80 -26.37 -7.41 -24.66
N PRO A 81 -27.42 -7.78 -25.43
CA PRO A 81 -27.88 -9.17 -25.55
C PRO A 81 -26.76 -10.17 -25.92
N ALA A 82 -25.90 -9.84 -26.88
CA ALA A 82 -24.80 -10.73 -27.29
C ALA A 82 -23.78 -10.99 -26.18
N LYS A 83 -23.46 -9.97 -25.36
CA LYS A 83 -22.50 -10.08 -24.25
C LYS A 83 -23.13 -10.70 -23.01
N ALA A 84 -24.39 -10.39 -22.73
CA ALA A 84 -25.17 -11.05 -21.69
C ALA A 84 -25.33 -12.56 -21.97
N GLU A 85 -25.50 -12.95 -23.24
CA GLU A 85 -25.55 -14.35 -23.67
C GLU A 85 -24.20 -15.06 -23.54
N GLN A 86 -23.10 -14.43 -23.96
CA GLN A 86 -21.74 -14.96 -23.71
C GLN A 86 -21.47 -15.13 -22.21
N LEU A 87 -21.84 -14.14 -21.38
CA LEU A 87 -21.72 -14.19 -19.92
C LEU A 87 -22.58 -15.29 -19.29
N ARG A 88 -23.77 -15.58 -19.83
CA ARG A 88 -24.58 -16.74 -19.41
C ARG A 88 -23.90 -18.06 -19.71
N ARG A 89 -23.40 -18.26 -20.93
CA ARG A 89 -22.72 -19.51 -21.33
C ARG A 89 -21.49 -19.82 -20.46
N LEU A 90 -20.77 -18.80 -19.99
CA LEU A 90 -19.69 -18.98 -19.01
C LEU A 90 -20.13 -19.58 -17.66
N THR A 91 -21.40 -19.46 -17.30
CA THR A 91 -21.96 -20.05 -16.07
C THR A 91 -22.07 -21.58 -16.21
N GLU A 92 -22.48 -22.05 -17.38
CA GLU A 92 -22.50 -23.48 -17.74
C GLU A 92 -21.07 -24.00 -17.96
N GLU A 93 -20.25 -23.26 -18.70
CA GLU A 93 -18.90 -23.69 -19.07
C GLU A 93 -17.97 -23.75 -17.84
N ALA A 94 -18.09 -22.83 -16.89
CA ALA A 94 -17.34 -22.90 -15.63
C ALA A 94 -17.60 -24.21 -14.88
N SER A 95 -18.81 -24.77 -14.97
CA SER A 95 -19.18 -26.04 -14.33
C SER A 95 -18.57 -27.26 -15.01
N ARG A 96 -17.94 -27.10 -16.19
CA ARG A 96 -17.23 -28.14 -16.96
C ARG A 96 -15.71 -27.93 -16.92
N ASP A 97 -15.27 -26.72 -17.26
CA ASP A 97 -13.88 -26.28 -17.25
C ASP A 97 -13.77 -24.85 -16.65
N PRO A 98 -13.40 -24.74 -15.35
CA PRO A 98 -13.21 -23.44 -14.70
C PRO A 98 -12.00 -22.67 -15.23
N LEU A 99 -11.02 -23.32 -15.86
CA LEU A 99 -9.83 -22.66 -16.41
C LEU A 99 -10.21 -21.98 -17.73
N LEU A 100 -10.82 -22.74 -18.66
CA LEU A 100 -11.33 -22.20 -19.92
C LEU A 100 -12.35 -21.08 -19.68
N ALA A 101 -13.27 -21.24 -18.73
CA ALA A 101 -14.23 -20.19 -18.38
C ALA A 101 -13.56 -18.93 -17.80
N ALA A 102 -12.48 -19.07 -17.01
CA ALA A 102 -11.71 -17.94 -16.52
C ALA A 102 -10.99 -17.17 -17.65
N THR A 103 -10.36 -17.89 -18.59
CA THR A 103 -9.69 -17.28 -19.75
C THR A 103 -10.69 -16.66 -20.73
N GLN A 104 -11.85 -17.28 -20.96
CA GLN A 104 -12.92 -16.69 -21.78
C GLN A 104 -13.54 -15.44 -21.13
N LEU A 105 -13.78 -15.44 -19.81
CA LEU A 105 -14.24 -14.25 -19.08
C LEU A 105 -13.22 -13.09 -19.20
N HIS A 106 -11.93 -13.41 -19.11
CA HIS A 106 -10.84 -12.47 -19.34
C HIS A 106 -10.93 -11.85 -20.75
N ALA A 107 -11.13 -12.66 -21.79
CA ALA A 107 -11.30 -12.19 -23.16
C ALA A 107 -12.52 -11.27 -23.35
N ILE A 108 -13.70 -11.61 -22.80
CA ILE A 108 -14.91 -10.77 -22.88
C ILE A 108 -14.67 -9.42 -22.19
N LEU A 109 -14.07 -9.42 -21.00
CA LEU A 109 -13.78 -8.20 -20.24
C LEU A 109 -12.78 -7.30 -20.98
N TYR A 110 -11.76 -7.88 -21.61
CA TYR A 110 -10.75 -7.14 -22.38
C TYR A 110 -11.31 -6.59 -23.68
N GLY A 111 -12.08 -7.37 -24.45
CA GLY A 111 -12.73 -6.90 -25.67
C GLY A 111 -13.75 -5.78 -25.40
N THR A 112 -14.53 -5.92 -24.32
CA THR A 112 -15.48 -4.88 -23.85
C THR A 112 -14.74 -3.62 -23.38
N ALA A 113 -13.65 -3.77 -22.64
CA ALA A 113 -12.83 -2.62 -22.25
C ALA A 113 -12.13 -1.96 -23.46
N ALA A 114 -11.70 -2.72 -24.48
CA ALA A 114 -11.10 -2.17 -25.69
C ALA A 114 -12.12 -1.41 -26.56
N ALA A 115 -13.38 -1.87 -26.63
CA ALA A 115 -14.45 -1.16 -27.34
C ALA A 115 -14.79 0.19 -26.69
N VAL A 116 -14.90 0.24 -25.35
CA VAL A 116 -15.30 1.44 -24.59
C VAL A 116 -14.12 2.38 -24.28
N PHE A 117 -12.91 1.83 -24.19
CA PHE A 117 -11.66 2.55 -24.02
C PHE A 117 -10.70 2.24 -25.18
N PRO A 118 -11.05 2.62 -26.43
CA PRO A 118 -10.19 2.39 -27.57
C PRO A 118 -8.82 3.02 -27.32
N PRO A 119 -7.72 2.34 -27.72
CA PRO A 119 -6.39 2.89 -27.55
C PRO A 119 -6.33 4.26 -28.24
N THR A 120 -5.87 5.28 -27.53
CA THR A 120 -5.61 6.58 -28.18
C THR A 120 -4.51 6.35 -29.20
N ASN A 121 -4.86 6.33 -30.49
CA ASN A 121 -3.92 6.12 -31.58
C ASN A 121 -2.64 6.91 -31.33
N ALA A 122 -1.54 6.18 -31.17
CA ALA A 122 -0.23 6.73 -30.85
C ALA A 122 0.41 7.35 -32.11
N ALA A 123 -0.29 8.34 -32.70
CA ALA A 123 0.38 9.38 -33.46
C ALA A 123 1.56 9.88 -32.61
N PRO A 124 2.80 9.81 -33.11
CA PRO A 124 3.97 10.03 -32.27
C PRO A 124 3.87 11.41 -31.64
N ARG A 125 3.93 11.46 -30.30
CA ARG A 125 3.87 12.72 -29.55
C ARG A 125 5.09 13.57 -29.89
N GLN A 126 5.00 14.37 -30.96
CA GLN A 126 5.77 15.60 -31.06
C GLN A 126 5.52 16.36 -29.76
N ALA A 127 6.56 16.44 -28.94
CA ALA A 127 6.41 16.88 -27.56
C ALA A 127 5.99 18.35 -27.54
N ALA A 128 4.68 18.58 -27.42
CA ALA A 128 4.05 19.84 -27.04
C ALA A 128 4.46 20.17 -25.60
N GLY A 129 5.74 20.52 -25.43
CA GLY A 129 6.25 21.05 -24.19
C GLY A 129 5.48 22.31 -23.81
N SER A 130 5.37 22.57 -22.51
CA SER A 130 4.79 23.81 -22.01
C SER A 130 5.43 25.03 -22.69
N THR A 131 4.76 26.17 -22.68
CA THR A 131 5.23 27.40 -23.35
C THR A 131 6.66 27.79 -22.94
N SER A 132 7.08 27.43 -21.72
CA SER A 132 8.47 27.53 -21.24
C SER A 132 9.47 26.65 -22.00
N GLY A 133 9.09 25.41 -22.33
CA GLY A 133 9.88 24.49 -23.15
C GLY A 133 9.96 24.91 -24.62
N GLN A 134 8.87 25.44 -25.19
CA GLN A 134 8.89 26.02 -26.54
C GLN A 134 9.77 27.28 -26.61
N LEU A 135 9.68 28.19 -25.63
CA LEU A 135 10.56 29.35 -25.51
C LEU A 135 12.03 28.95 -25.36
N ARG A 136 12.35 27.93 -24.53
CA ARG A 136 13.72 27.37 -24.45
C ARG A 136 14.22 26.91 -25.81
N ARG A 137 13.45 26.11 -26.55
CA ARG A 137 13.85 25.59 -27.86
C ARG A 137 14.02 26.69 -28.91
N ARG A 138 13.22 27.77 -28.87
CA ARG A 138 13.31 28.88 -29.85
C ARG A 138 14.57 29.74 -29.74
N HIS A 139 15.21 29.79 -28.57
CA HIS A 139 16.45 30.57 -28.34
C HIS A 139 17.69 29.68 -28.12
N GLN A 140 17.55 28.37 -28.28
CA GLN A 140 18.62 27.37 -28.16
C GLN A 140 19.78 27.53 -29.18
N PRO A 141 19.57 27.85 -30.49
CA PRO A 141 20.62 27.68 -31.51
C PRO A 141 21.94 28.40 -31.25
N TRP A 142 21.90 29.66 -30.83
CA TRP A 142 23.10 30.48 -30.60
C TRP A 142 23.98 30.00 -29.42
N PHE A 143 23.43 29.18 -28.52
CA PHE A 143 24.18 28.64 -27.38
C PHE A 143 24.93 27.34 -27.70
N ASP A 144 24.37 26.50 -28.57
CA ASP A 144 24.91 25.15 -28.79
C ASP A 144 26.11 25.12 -29.74
N GLU A 145 26.36 26.15 -30.55
CA GLU A 145 27.44 26.17 -31.53
C GLU A 145 28.85 26.28 -30.91
N GLU A 146 29.12 27.26 -30.04
CA GLU A 146 30.35 27.30 -29.23
C GLU A 146 30.53 26.00 -28.41
N CYS A 147 29.42 25.48 -27.87
CA CYS A 147 29.40 24.26 -27.07
C CYS A 147 29.64 22.98 -27.89
N ALA A 148 29.39 23.02 -29.20
CA ALA A 148 29.69 21.97 -30.15
C ALA A 148 31.14 22.10 -30.64
N ALA A 149 31.62 23.30 -30.97
CA ALA A 149 33.01 23.57 -31.32
C ALA A 149 33.96 23.11 -30.20
N THR A 150 33.68 23.50 -28.95
CA THR A 150 34.42 23.04 -27.76
C THR A 150 34.43 21.50 -27.67
N ARG A 151 33.29 20.83 -27.90
CA ARG A 151 33.20 19.36 -27.87
C ARG A 151 33.86 18.65 -29.04
N ARG A 152 33.99 19.30 -30.21
CA ARG A 152 34.82 18.82 -31.33
C ARG A 152 36.31 18.91 -30.98
N GLN A 153 36.75 20.04 -30.44
CA GLN A 153 38.16 20.24 -30.03
C GLN A 153 38.60 19.22 -28.97
N ILE A 154 37.73 18.90 -28.01
CA ILE A 154 37.97 17.82 -27.01
C ILE A 154 38.20 16.46 -27.68
N ARG A 155 37.37 16.08 -28.66
CA ARG A 155 37.51 14.79 -29.37
C ARG A 155 38.80 14.73 -30.19
N LEU A 156 39.15 15.81 -30.87
CA LEU A 156 40.40 15.91 -31.64
C LEU A 156 41.63 15.80 -30.73
N GLN A 157 41.62 16.46 -29.57
CA GLN A 157 42.69 16.31 -28.56
C GLN A 157 42.74 14.88 -27.98
N MET A 158 41.61 14.21 -27.81
CA MET A 158 41.56 12.81 -27.40
C MET A 158 42.20 11.88 -28.46
N GLN A 159 41.86 12.04 -29.73
CA GLN A 159 42.44 11.23 -30.81
C GLN A 159 43.94 11.53 -30.99
N ALA A 160 44.36 12.79 -30.94
CA ALA A 160 45.78 13.14 -30.96
C ALA A 160 46.56 12.54 -29.78
N SER A 161 45.97 12.48 -28.57
CA SER A 161 46.60 11.88 -27.39
C SER A 161 46.59 10.35 -27.37
N LEU A 162 45.66 9.71 -28.11
CA LEU A 162 45.68 8.25 -28.32
C LEU A 162 46.75 7.87 -29.34
N ASN A 163 46.89 8.67 -30.42
CA ASN A 163 47.86 8.43 -31.49
C ASN A 163 49.31 8.73 -31.07
N SER A 164 49.56 9.43 -29.96
CA SER A 164 50.90 9.83 -29.50
C SER A 164 51.50 8.97 -28.37
N GLY A 165 50.86 7.85 -28.01
CA GLY A 165 51.42 6.86 -27.07
C GLY A 165 51.58 7.31 -25.61
N GLN A 166 51.05 8.47 -25.23
CA GLN A 166 51.20 9.04 -23.89
C GLN A 166 50.44 8.23 -22.81
N PRO A 167 51.00 8.05 -21.59
CA PRO A 167 50.41 7.19 -20.56
C PRO A 167 49.05 7.67 -20.06
N SER A 168 48.08 6.75 -19.97
CA SER A 168 46.63 7.07 -19.90
C SER A 168 46.18 7.96 -18.73
N HIS A 169 46.97 8.08 -17.66
CA HIS A 169 46.62 8.89 -16.50
C HIS A 169 46.60 10.40 -16.83
N LEU A 170 47.57 10.89 -17.61
CA LEU A 170 47.63 12.30 -18.00
C LEU A 170 46.46 12.68 -18.93
N ALA A 171 46.11 11.81 -19.87
CA ALA A 171 44.95 11.99 -20.74
C ALA A 171 43.62 12.02 -19.95
N LYS A 172 43.47 11.14 -18.94
CA LYS A 172 42.30 11.13 -18.04
C LYS A 172 42.18 12.41 -17.22
N GLU A 173 43.28 12.94 -16.67
CA GLU A 173 43.23 14.18 -15.89
C GLU A 173 42.98 15.41 -16.77
N ALA A 174 43.59 15.47 -17.97
CA ALA A 174 43.28 16.51 -18.95
C ALA A 174 41.78 16.52 -19.32
N LEU A 175 41.19 15.35 -19.60
CA LEU A 175 39.75 15.19 -19.83
C LEU A 175 38.91 15.65 -18.63
N ARG A 176 39.33 15.34 -17.40
CA ARG A 176 38.65 15.77 -16.17
C ARG A 176 38.67 17.29 -16.01
N ILE A 177 39.81 17.93 -16.25
CA ILE A 177 39.97 19.39 -16.21
C ILE A 177 39.08 20.06 -17.27
N ILE A 178 39.10 19.55 -18.52
CA ILE A 178 38.35 20.15 -19.62
C ILE A 178 36.83 19.95 -19.47
N SER A 179 36.38 18.77 -19.02
CA SER A 179 34.95 18.50 -18.73
C SER A 179 34.42 19.42 -17.60
N ASN A 180 35.24 19.67 -16.57
CA ASN A 180 34.94 20.66 -15.55
C ASN A 180 34.90 22.09 -16.11
N ARG A 181 35.80 22.47 -17.02
CA ARG A 181 35.82 23.78 -17.69
C ARG A 181 34.55 23.99 -18.52
N TYR A 182 34.11 22.99 -19.28
CA TYR A 182 32.84 23.00 -20.03
C TYR A 182 31.63 23.15 -19.10
N THR A 183 31.55 22.36 -18.03
CA THR A 183 30.45 22.44 -17.05
C THR A 183 30.37 23.81 -16.36
N ARG A 184 31.52 24.42 -16.02
CA ARG A 184 31.58 25.79 -15.48
C ARG A 184 31.15 26.84 -16.50
N LEU A 185 31.60 26.74 -17.76
CA LEU A 185 31.21 27.65 -18.84
C LEU A 185 29.70 27.62 -19.09
N ARG A 186 29.12 26.42 -19.18
CA ARG A 186 27.67 26.19 -19.33
C ARG A 186 26.87 26.83 -18.18
N LYS A 187 27.28 26.62 -16.92
CA LYS A 187 26.64 27.27 -15.76
C LYS A 187 26.79 28.80 -15.79
N ARG A 188 27.96 29.33 -16.16
CA ARG A 188 28.23 30.78 -16.23
C ARG A 188 27.38 31.47 -17.31
N LYS A 189 27.33 30.96 -18.55
CA LYS A 189 26.51 31.58 -19.62
C LYS A 189 25.00 31.44 -19.35
N ALA A 190 24.53 30.29 -18.85
CA ALA A 190 23.12 30.14 -18.44
C ALA A 190 22.71 31.13 -17.32
N GLY A 191 23.57 31.29 -16.30
CA GLY A 191 23.35 32.24 -15.22
C GLY A 191 23.55 33.72 -15.62
N ALA A 192 24.21 34.01 -16.75
CA ALA A 192 24.27 35.35 -17.33
C ALA A 192 22.97 35.67 -18.08
N TRP A 193 22.52 34.76 -18.94
CA TRP A 193 21.26 34.87 -19.68
C TRP A 193 20.04 35.11 -18.78
N GLN A 194 19.94 34.38 -17.66
CA GLN A 194 18.88 34.62 -16.67
C GLN A 194 18.90 36.02 -16.03
N ARG A 195 20.09 36.62 -15.86
CA ARG A 195 20.25 37.94 -15.25
C ARG A 195 19.97 39.08 -16.23
N GLN A 196 20.33 38.93 -17.50
CA GLN A 196 20.44 40.06 -18.43
C GLN A 196 19.14 40.42 -19.17
N GLN A 197 18.17 39.51 -19.31
CA GLN A 197 16.86 39.82 -19.93
C GLN A 197 15.64 39.27 -19.17
N GLY A 198 15.75 38.13 -18.50
CA GLY A 198 14.58 37.44 -17.93
C GLY A 198 13.85 38.23 -16.83
N SER A 199 14.57 38.68 -15.80
CA SER A 199 13.93 39.10 -14.55
C SER A 199 13.29 40.49 -14.58
N SER A 200 13.88 41.46 -15.31
CA SER A 200 13.36 42.85 -15.34
C SER A 200 12.08 42.94 -16.16
N LEU A 201 12.09 42.41 -17.39
CA LEU A 201 10.93 42.41 -18.29
C LEU A 201 9.75 41.61 -17.71
N LEU A 202 10.00 40.42 -17.12
CA LEU A 202 8.94 39.64 -16.47
C LEU A 202 8.42 40.26 -15.17
N HIS A 203 9.18 41.14 -14.51
CA HIS A 203 8.67 41.92 -13.38
C HIS A 203 7.82 43.09 -13.88
N MET A 204 8.32 43.88 -14.83
CA MET A 204 7.60 45.02 -15.42
C MET A 204 6.29 44.60 -16.10
N GLN A 205 6.25 43.47 -16.80
CA GLN A 205 5.02 42.90 -17.36
C GLN A 205 3.95 42.58 -16.30
N ARG A 206 4.35 42.36 -15.03
CA ARG A 206 3.46 42.02 -13.91
C ARG A 206 3.06 43.23 -13.06
N THR A 207 3.85 44.30 -13.05
CA THR A 207 3.65 45.48 -12.18
C THR A 207 3.24 46.75 -12.93
N ASP A 208 3.79 47.00 -14.12
CA ASP A 208 3.45 48.15 -14.97
C ASP A 208 3.40 47.71 -16.44
N ALA A 209 2.32 47.00 -16.75
CA ALA A 209 2.03 46.48 -18.09
C ALA A 209 1.97 47.60 -19.16
N ARG A 210 1.65 48.84 -18.76
CA ARG A 210 1.52 49.99 -19.67
C ARG A 210 2.89 50.56 -20.05
N LYS A 211 3.87 50.59 -19.13
CA LYS A 211 5.29 50.83 -19.48
C LYS A 211 5.86 49.68 -20.31
N PHE A 212 5.61 48.42 -19.91
CA PHE A 212 6.08 47.24 -20.64
C PHE A 212 5.64 47.28 -22.11
N PHE A 213 4.34 47.52 -22.39
CA PHE A 213 3.84 47.64 -23.75
C PHE A 213 4.45 48.81 -24.52
N LYS A 214 4.57 50.00 -23.90
CA LYS A 214 5.22 51.16 -24.55
C LYS A 214 6.69 50.91 -24.89
N GLN A 215 7.42 50.13 -24.08
CA GLN A 215 8.79 49.72 -24.39
C GLN A 215 8.80 48.68 -25.53
N TRP A 216 8.01 47.62 -25.40
CA TRP A 216 7.89 46.56 -26.40
C TRP A 216 7.46 47.07 -27.78
N GLN A 217 6.56 48.07 -27.84
CA GLN A 217 6.11 48.69 -29.10
C GLN A 217 7.17 49.60 -29.74
N ARG A 218 8.11 50.16 -28.96
CA ARG A 218 9.30 50.85 -29.50
C ARG A 218 10.33 49.86 -30.04
N GLU A 219 10.50 48.72 -29.37
CA GLU A 219 11.41 47.64 -29.77
C GLU A 219 10.84 46.84 -30.98
N HIS A 220 9.53 46.85 -31.18
CA HIS A 220 8.82 46.17 -32.28
C HIS A 220 7.76 47.06 -32.97
N PRO A 221 8.17 48.14 -33.67
CA PRO A 221 7.25 49.13 -34.25
C PRO A 221 6.37 48.60 -35.40
N LYS A 222 6.65 47.40 -35.92
CA LYS A 222 5.81 46.69 -36.92
C LYS A 222 4.82 45.69 -36.29
N SER A 223 4.58 45.74 -34.98
CA SER A 223 3.56 44.92 -34.32
C SER A 223 2.15 45.26 -34.81
N PRO A 224 1.35 44.30 -35.32
CA PRO A 224 -0.05 44.54 -35.70
C PRO A 224 -1.00 44.59 -34.49
N ILE A 225 -0.51 44.35 -33.27
CA ILE A 225 -1.33 44.36 -32.04
C ILE A 225 -1.46 45.81 -31.55
N ASP A 226 -2.66 46.37 -31.63
CA ASP A 226 -2.96 47.70 -31.09
C ASP A 226 -2.98 47.72 -29.54
N ALA A 227 -2.84 48.92 -28.99
CA ALA A 227 -2.74 49.13 -27.54
C ALA A 227 -4.00 48.71 -26.76
N ALA A 228 -5.20 48.86 -27.32
CA ALA A 228 -6.46 48.51 -26.68
C ALA A 228 -6.77 47.00 -26.78
N THR A 229 -6.32 46.33 -27.84
CA THR A 229 -6.35 44.86 -27.94
C THR A 229 -5.34 44.23 -26.98
N TRP A 230 -4.13 44.78 -26.87
CA TRP A 230 -3.16 44.31 -25.87
C TRP A 230 -3.64 44.56 -24.44
N LEU A 231 -4.22 45.73 -24.15
CA LEU A 231 -4.79 46.02 -22.83
C LEU A 231 -5.97 45.10 -22.50
N ARG A 232 -6.86 44.79 -23.46
CA ARG A 232 -7.93 43.79 -23.30
C ARG A 232 -7.36 42.38 -23.07
N HIS A 233 -6.27 42.00 -23.73
CA HIS A 233 -5.62 40.71 -23.46
C HIS A 233 -5.02 40.65 -22.05
N PHE A 234 -4.36 41.71 -21.59
CA PHE A 234 -3.82 41.80 -20.23
C PHE A 234 -4.94 41.82 -19.17
N VAL A 235 -5.99 42.62 -19.35
CA VAL A 235 -7.15 42.66 -18.45
C VAL A 235 -7.84 41.29 -18.41
N ASN A 236 -8.03 40.61 -19.54
CA ASN A 236 -8.54 39.23 -19.56
C ASN A 236 -7.62 38.23 -18.85
N LEU A 237 -6.29 38.42 -18.88
CA LEU A 237 -5.35 37.57 -18.14
C LEU A 237 -5.41 37.79 -16.62
N GLN A 238 -5.77 38.99 -16.16
CA GLN A 238 -5.99 39.26 -14.73
C GLN A 238 -7.41 38.84 -14.30
N LEU A 239 -8.45 39.11 -15.11
CA LEU A 239 -9.83 38.69 -14.83
C LEU A 239 -9.96 37.16 -14.78
N LYS A 240 -9.29 36.42 -15.67
CA LYS A 240 -9.19 34.94 -15.60
C LYS A 240 -8.39 34.41 -14.40
N ARG A 241 -7.85 35.29 -13.56
CA ARG A 241 -7.19 34.98 -12.28
C ARG A 241 -8.00 35.42 -11.05
N THR A 242 -8.78 36.49 -11.14
CA THR A 242 -9.70 36.91 -10.07
C THR A 242 -11.05 36.21 -10.11
N PHE A 243 -11.53 35.77 -11.27
CA PHE A 243 -12.80 35.06 -11.41
C PHE A 243 -12.66 33.78 -12.24
N GLN A 244 -12.98 32.64 -11.62
CA GLN A 244 -13.30 31.38 -12.31
C GLN A 244 -14.44 30.63 -11.61
N PRO A 245 -15.70 30.82 -12.04
CA PRO A 245 -16.75 29.83 -11.90
C PRO A 245 -16.79 28.88 -13.09
N THR A 246 -17.18 27.64 -12.84
CA THR A 246 -17.61 26.63 -13.83
C THR A 246 -18.96 27.00 -14.47
N ALA A 247 -19.30 26.50 -15.69
CA ALA A 247 -20.62 26.69 -16.31
C ALA A 247 -21.16 25.46 -17.08
N SER A 248 -22.47 25.19 -17.04
CA SER A 248 -23.22 24.15 -17.80
C SER A 248 -24.07 24.71 -18.96
N LEU A 249 -24.52 23.81 -19.85
CA LEU A 249 -25.92 23.61 -20.34
C LEU A 249 -26.85 24.83 -20.19
N THR A 250 -27.58 25.30 -21.21
CA THR A 250 -27.91 24.71 -22.53
C THR A 250 -28.63 25.73 -23.43
N ALA A 251 -28.52 25.59 -24.77
CA ALA A 251 -29.41 26.19 -25.79
C ALA A 251 -29.44 27.75 -25.86
N THR A 252 -30.08 28.46 -26.80
CA THR A 252 -31.07 28.13 -27.87
C THR A 252 -30.83 28.89 -29.21
N SER A 253 -31.51 28.41 -30.27
CA SER A 253 -32.20 29.19 -31.36
C SER A 253 -31.44 30.02 -32.43
N ASN A 254 -31.45 29.48 -33.67
CA ASN A 254 -31.97 30.07 -34.93
C ASN A 254 -31.26 31.28 -35.60
N PRO A 255 -31.51 31.58 -36.92
CA PRO A 255 -32.50 31.02 -37.86
C PRO A 255 -31.90 30.30 -39.10
N ALA A 256 -32.74 30.00 -40.11
CA ALA A 256 -32.49 29.05 -41.21
C ALA A 256 -32.66 29.64 -42.62
N THR A 257 -32.21 28.91 -43.66
CA THR A 257 -32.75 29.01 -45.04
C THR A 257 -32.50 27.74 -45.90
N SER A 258 -33.53 27.39 -46.70
CA SER A 258 -33.53 26.62 -47.99
C SER A 258 -33.00 25.17 -48.11
N HIS A 259 -33.91 24.30 -48.56
CA HIS A 259 -33.78 22.97 -49.23
C HIS A 259 -33.27 23.09 -50.71
N PRO A 260 -33.20 22.06 -51.61
CA PRO A 260 -33.75 20.68 -51.55
C PRO A 260 -32.94 19.49 -52.17
N THR A 261 -33.40 18.24 -51.90
CA THR A 261 -33.34 16.99 -52.75
C THR A 261 -31.95 16.45 -53.24
N ALA A 262 -31.71 15.16 -53.53
CA ALA A 262 -32.59 14.07 -53.99
C ALA A 262 -32.03 12.64 -53.75
N ALA A 263 -32.87 11.63 -54.09
CA ALA A 263 -32.56 10.31 -54.68
C ALA A 263 -31.82 9.19 -53.88
N ILE A 264 -32.60 8.13 -53.63
CA ILE A 264 -32.23 6.71 -53.45
C ILE A 264 -32.04 6.10 -54.87
N PRO A 265 -31.07 5.18 -55.12
CA PRO A 265 -31.44 3.75 -55.17
C PRO A 265 -30.40 2.73 -54.66
N SER A 266 -30.95 1.56 -54.32
CA SER A 266 -30.29 0.31 -53.95
C SER A 266 -29.75 -0.49 -55.14
N CYS A 267 -28.80 -1.40 -54.88
CA CYS A 267 -28.94 -2.79 -55.34
C CYS A 267 -28.11 -3.78 -54.50
N SER A 268 -28.45 -5.06 -54.61
CA SER A 268 -27.68 -6.18 -54.03
C SER A 268 -27.56 -7.31 -55.10
N PRO A 269 -27.26 -8.59 -54.79
CA PRO A 269 -26.13 -9.27 -55.43
C PRO A 269 -26.53 -10.32 -56.49
N PRO A 270 -25.53 -10.96 -57.12
CA PRO A 270 -25.45 -12.42 -57.13
C PRO A 270 -24.12 -12.90 -56.47
N THR A 271 -24.00 -14.01 -55.72
CA THR A 271 -24.58 -15.38 -55.75
C THR A 271 -23.68 -16.39 -56.47
N ALA A 272 -22.98 -17.21 -55.66
CA ALA A 272 -22.42 -18.56 -55.88
C ALA A 272 -21.50 -18.86 -57.09
N THR A 273 -20.43 -19.66 -56.85
CA THR A 273 -20.27 -21.04 -57.41
C THR A 273 -19.05 -21.78 -56.80
N VAL A 274 -19.38 -22.87 -56.09
CA VAL A 274 -18.76 -24.22 -55.99
C VAL A 274 -17.24 -24.47 -56.22
N CYS A 275 -16.69 -25.32 -55.32
CA CYS A 275 -15.52 -26.23 -55.31
C CYS A 275 -15.15 -26.97 -56.64
N PRO A 276 -14.00 -27.73 -56.80
CA PRO A 276 -13.47 -28.66 -55.76
C PRO A 276 -11.98 -29.14 -55.72
N SER A 277 -11.65 -29.75 -54.57
CA SER A 277 -10.82 -30.96 -54.29
C SER A 277 -9.45 -31.26 -54.93
N SER A 278 -8.44 -31.49 -54.07
CA SER A 278 -7.42 -32.60 -54.08
C SER A 278 -6.29 -32.30 -53.06
N SER A 279 -5.45 -33.22 -52.55
CA SER A 279 -5.63 -34.59 -51.99
C SER A 279 -4.31 -35.04 -51.29
N HIS A 280 -4.37 -35.91 -50.26
CA HIS A 280 -3.24 -36.48 -49.49
C HIS A 280 -2.26 -37.36 -50.34
N PRO A 281 -0.97 -37.60 -49.94
CA PRO A 281 -0.49 -38.35 -48.75
C PRO A 281 0.64 -37.63 -47.94
N THR A 282 1.09 -37.99 -46.72
CA THR A 282 1.12 -39.23 -45.89
C THR A 282 2.32 -40.18 -46.10
N THR A 283 3.34 -40.12 -45.24
CA THR A 283 4.34 -41.21 -45.00
C THR A 283 4.96 -41.12 -43.59
N ALA A 284 5.68 -42.15 -43.14
CA ALA A 284 6.04 -42.38 -41.73
C ALA A 284 7.57 -42.56 -41.45
N VAL A 285 7.89 -42.88 -40.18
CA VAL A 285 9.23 -43.00 -39.54
C VAL A 285 10.12 -44.11 -40.12
N PRO A 286 11.46 -44.04 -39.95
CA PRO A 286 12.14 -44.94 -38.99
C PRO A 286 13.32 -44.28 -38.19
N ALA A 287 14.05 -45.06 -37.37
CA ALA A 287 15.01 -44.54 -36.36
C ALA A 287 16.40 -45.22 -36.31
N THR A 288 17.44 -44.44 -35.94
CA THR A 288 18.87 -44.78 -35.62
C THR A 288 19.55 -43.55 -34.98
N SER A 289 20.63 -43.59 -34.17
CA SER A 289 21.37 -44.65 -33.44
C SER A 289 22.36 -44.03 -32.40
N ASN A 290 22.98 -44.86 -31.55
CA ASN A 290 24.11 -44.55 -30.63
C ASN A 290 25.49 -44.67 -31.35
N PRO A 291 26.72 -44.53 -30.75
CA PRO A 291 27.10 -44.48 -29.31
C PRO A 291 28.31 -43.58 -28.87
N THR A 292 28.71 -43.70 -27.57
CA THR A 292 30.04 -43.39 -26.94
C THR A 292 30.52 -41.91 -26.89
N THR A 293 31.28 -41.39 -25.89
CA THR A 293 32.04 -41.88 -24.69
C THR A 293 32.20 -40.68 -23.69
N SER A 294 32.81 -40.67 -22.48
CA SER A 294 33.54 -41.60 -21.57
C SER A 294 33.68 -40.96 -20.15
N HIS A 295 34.09 -41.72 -19.11
CA HIS A 295 34.62 -41.20 -17.83
C HIS A 295 36.18 -41.10 -17.84
N PRO A 296 36.86 -40.50 -16.83
CA PRO A 296 37.10 -41.07 -15.48
C PRO A 296 36.69 -40.11 -14.34
N THR A 297 36.47 -40.45 -13.06
CA THR A 297 36.72 -41.64 -12.19
C THR A 297 38.11 -41.74 -11.54
N ALA A 298 38.19 -41.38 -10.26
CA ALA A 298 39.25 -41.78 -9.32
C ALA A 298 38.64 -41.93 -7.91
N ALA A 299 39.20 -42.82 -7.07
CA ALA A 299 38.71 -43.16 -5.73
C ALA A 299 39.90 -43.52 -4.81
N ILE A 300 39.63 -43.84 -3.52
CA ILE A 300 40.28 -44.90 -2.69
C ILE A 300 40.02 -44.67 -1.17
N SER A 301 39.34 -45.64 -0.51
CA SER A 301 39.50 -46.14 0.90
C SER A 301 39.57 -45.13 2.09
N SER A 302 39.56 -45.49 3.39
CA SER A 302 39.01 -46.57 4.25
C SER A 302 39.30 -46.15 5.73
N CYS A 303 39.01 -46.86 6.84
CA CYS A 303 38.43 -48.18 7.11
C CYS A 303 37.74 -48.17 8.50
N SER A 304 37.43 -49.34 9.08
CA SER A 304 37.10 -49.52 10.51
C SER A 304 38.25 -50.23 11.27
N PRO A 305 38.22 -50.28 12.61
CA PRO A 305 37.92 -51.57 13.24
C PRO A 305 36.90 -51.46 14.40
N SER A 306 36.78 -52.51 15.23
CA SER A 306 35.63 -52.80 16.10
C SER A 306 36.05 -53.31 17.50
N ALA A 307 35.04 -53.55 18.35
CA ALA A 307 35.03 -54.33 19.60
C ALA A 307 35.73 -53.74 20.86
N ALA A 308 35.46 -54.21 22.08
CA ALA A 308 34.20 -54.62 22.74
C ALA A 308 34.47 -55.01 24.21
N THR A 309 33.72 -54.47 25.18
CA THR A 309 33.67 -55.03 26.56
C THR A 309 32.28 -54.86 27.19
N VAL A 310 31.80 -55.94 27.80
CA VAL A 310 30.53 -56.20 28.56
C VAL A 310 31.00 -57.07 29.76
N PRO A 311 30.43 -57.11 31.00
CA PRO A 311 29.02 -57.04 31.46
C PRO A 311 28.77 -56.05 32.65
N SER A 312 27.66 -56.01 33.45
CA SER A 312 26.31 -56.66 33.48
C SER A 312 25.37 -55.95 34.49
N SER A 313 24.04 -56.11 34.31
CA SER A 313 22.95 -56.06 35.33
C SER A 313 22.69 -54.72 36.09
N SER A 314 21.47 -54.38 36.52
CA SER A 314 20.19 -55.13 36.58
C SER A 314 18.95 -54.29 36.18
N GLN A 315 17.88 -54.98 35.78
CA GLN A 315 16.51 -54.47 35.52
C GLN A 315 15.70 -54.23 36.82
N PRO A 316 14.44 -53.71 36.81
CA PRO A 316 13.56 -53.40 35.68
C PRO A 316 12.95 -51.97 35.64
N THR A 317 12.45 -51.58 34.46
CA THR A 317 11.67 -50.35 34.25
C THR A 317 10.17 -50.65 34.29
N THR A 318 9.45 -50.16 35.30
CA THR A 318 7.98 -50.18 35.34
C THR A 318 7.39 -49.01 34.56
N ALA A 319 6.40 -49.26 33.70
CA ALA A 319 5.74 -48.22 32.92
C ALA A 319 4.79 -47.35 33.79
N PRO A 320 4.77 -46.01 33.62
CA PRO A 320 3.72 -45.15 34.15
C PRO A 320 2.40 -45.31 33.35
N PRO A 321 1.23 -44.97 33.93
CA PRO A 321 -0.06 -45.46 33.46
C PRO A 321 -0.65 -44.71 32.25
N ALA A 322 -1.61 -45.37 31.59
CA ALA A 322 -2.40 -44.79 30.51
C ALA A 322 -3.28 -43.61 30.99
N ILE A 323 -3.37 -42.58 30.16
CA ILE A 323 -4.19 -41.39 30.42
C ILE A 323 -5.64 -41.66 30.00
N ASN A 324 -6.59 -41.59 30.94
CA ASN A 324 -8.02 -41.69 30.64
C ASN A 324 -8.54 -40.45 29.90
N PRO A 325 -9.12 -40.58 28.69
CA PRO A 325 -9.70 -39.46 27.95
C PRO A 325 -11.16 -39.22 28.37
N ALA A 326 -11.39 -38.58 29.51
CA ALA A 326 -12.74 -38.42 30.07
C ALA A 326 -12.98 -37.06 30.77
N THR A 327 -13.09 -35.98 29.98
CA THR A 327 -14.17 -34.95 30.04
C THR A 327 -13.85 -33.81 29.07
N CYS A 328 -13.95 -34.08 27.77
CA CYS A 328 -14.21 -33.04 26.78
C CYS A 328 -15.65 -33.20 26.29
N HIS A 329 -16.44 -32.12 26.28
CA HIS A 329 -17.79 -32.17 25.71
C HIS A 329 -17.66 -32.26 24.18
N SER A 330 -17.78 -33.47 23.66
CA SER A 330 -17.57 -33.78 22.24
C SER A 330 -18.77 -33.38 21.38
N THR A 331 -18.94 -32.08 21.15
CA THR A 331 -19.75 -31.57 20.03
C THR A 331 -19.16 -32.13 18.73
N PRO A 332 -19.95 -32.79 17.86
CA PRO A 332 -19.39 -33.56 16.75
C PRO A 332 -18.74 -32.66 15.70
N LEU A 333 -17.44 -32.85 15.47
CA LEU A 333 -16.62 -32.07 14.53
C LEU A 333 -17.10 -32.13 13.06
N SER A 334 -18.02 -33.05 12.75
CA SER A 334 -18.51 -33.34 11.39
C SER A 334 -19.45 -32.29 10.80
N THR A 335 -20.05 -31.40 11.59
CA THR A 335 -20.91 -30.32 11.07
C THR A 335 -20.11 -29.08 10.67
N ALA A 336 -18.94 -28.86 11.30
CA ALA A 336 -18.17 -27.62 11.18
C ALA A 336 -17.61 -27.37 9.76
N SER A 337 -17.26 -28.43 9.01
CA SER A 337 -16.80 -28.29 7.62
C SER A 337 -17.88 -27.84 6.66
N SER A 338 -19.14 -28.25 6.87
CA SER A 338 -20.23 -27.98 5.92
C SER A 338 -20.58 -26.49 5.75
N GLU A 339 -20.27 -25.65 6.74
CA GLU A 339 -20.48 -24.21 6.64
C GLU A 339 -19.39 -23.55 5.77
N LEU A 340 -18.12 -23.92 5.99
CA LEU A 340 -16.99 -23.39 5.21
C LEU A 340 -17.05 -23.84 3.73
N ASP A 341 -17.41 -25.10 3.50
CA ASP A 341 -17.45 -25.78 2.20
C ASP A 341 -18.73 -25.49 1.38
N SER A 342 -19.61 -24.61 1.88
CA SER A 342 -20.79 -24.13 1.15
C SER A 342 -20.45 -23.39 -0.16
N ASP A 343 -21.42 -23.20 -1.06
CA ASP A 343 -21.17 -22.39 -2.26
C ASP A 343 -20.99 -20.89 -1.94
N ILE A 344 -20.06 -20.23 -2.63
CA ILE A 344 -19.88 -18.78 -2.67
C ILE A 344 -21.10 -18.17 -3.39
N SER A 345 -21.87 -17.38 -2.66
CA SER A 345 -23.11 -16.79 -3.16
C SER A 345 -22.85 -15.52 -3.98
N VAL A 346 -23.85 -15.09 -4.75
CA VAL A 346 -23.85 -13.77 -5.42
C VAL A 346 -23.70 -12.63 -4.40
N ALA A 347 -24.24 -12.81 -3.18
CA ALA A 347 -24.08 -11.86 -2.08
C ALA A 347 -22.63 -11.78 -1.56
N ASP A 348 -21.94 -12.92 -1.44
CA ASP A 348 -20.52 -12.97 -1.04
C ASP A 348 -19.64 -12.22 -2.04
N VAL A 349 -19.89 -12.42 -3.35
CA VAL A 349 -19.14 -11.72 -4.40
C VAL A 349 -19.46 -10.22 -4.43
N HIS A 350 -20.72 -9.81 -4.17
CA HIS A 350 -21.04 -8.39 -3.95
C HIS A 350 -20.29 -7.81 -2.73
N ALA A 351 -20.32 -8.47 -1.58
CA ALA A 351 -19.63 -8.01 -0.37
C ALA A 351 -18.09 -7.93 -0.57
N ALA A 352 -17.51 -8.87 -1.30
CA ALA A 352 -16.11 -8.81 -1.72
C ALA A 352 -15.84 -7.64 -2.70
N LEU A 353 -16.75 -7.39 -3.66
CA LEU A 353 -16.66 -6.24 -4.56
C LEU A 353 -16.77 -4.90 -3.83
N ASP A 354 -17.49 -4.82 -2.71
CA ASP A 354 -17.55 -3.61 -1.88
C ASP A 354 -16.24 -3.39 -1.09
N LYS A 355 -15.74 -4.42 -0.42
CA LYS A 355 -14.45 -4.40 0.29
C LYS A 355 -13.24 -4.12 -0.63
N LEU A 356 -13.31 -4.51 -1.90
CA LEU A 356 -12.25 -4.25 -2.89
C LEU A 356 -12.12 -2.73 -3.15
N SER A 357 -10.92 -2.14 -2.97
CA SER A 357 -10.72 -0.73 -3.32
C SER A 357 -10.78 -0.50 -4.83
N SER A 358 -11.47 0.56 -5.28
CA SER A 358 -11.52 0.98 -6.69
C SER A 358 -10.14 1.35 -7.25
N SER A 359 -9.19 1.74 -6.40
CA SER A 359 -7.79 2.05 -6.74
C SER A 359 -6.83 0.87 -6.55
N SER A 360 -7.34 -0.35 -6.30
CA SER A 360 -6.52 -1.53 -6.05
C SER A 360 -5.51 -1.78 -7.18
N ALA A 361 -4.24 -1.84 -6.82
CA ALA A 361 -3.19 -2.29 -7.73
C ALA A 361 -3.47 -3.74 -8.18
N CYS A 362 -3.31 -3.96 -9.48
CA CYS A 362 -3.52 -5.23 -10.19
C CYS A 362 -2.48 -5.36 -11.30
N LEU A 363 -2.18 -6.62 -11.66
CA LEU A 363 -1.47 -6.96 -12.89
C LEU A 363 -2.41 -6.85 -14.10
N GLY A 364 -1.87 -6.49 -15.27
CA GLY A 364 -2.65 -6.27 -16.49
C GLY A 364 -3.46 -4.96 -16.52
N PRO A 365 -4.15 -4.65 -17.62
CA PRO A 365 -5.00 -3.46 -17.78
C PRO A 365 -6.28 -3.46 -16.93
N LEU A 366 -6.86 -4.62 -16.62
CA LEU A 366 -8.21 -4.75 -16.05
C LEU A 366 -8.27 -4.22 -14.60
N LYS A 367 -8.83 -3.02 -14.40
CA LYS A 367 -8.84 -2.32 -13.11
C LYS A 367 -10.08 -2.62 -12.27
N ALA A 368 -9.93 -2.59 -10.95
CA ALA A 368 -11.01 -2.85 -9.97
C ALA A 368 -12.28 -2.02 -10.23
N VAL A 369 -12.13 -0.75 -10.65
CA VAL A 369 -13.25 0.14 -10.98
C VAL A 369 -14.08 -0.34 -12.18
N LEU A 370 -13.50 -1.07 -13.15
CA LEU A 370 -14.24 -1.66 -14.27
C LEU A 370 -15.13 -2.80 -13.77
N ILE A 371 -14.59 -3.68 -12.91
CA ILE A 371 -15.38 -4.78 -12.32
C ILE A 371 -16.50 -4.23 -11.45
N LYS A 372 -16.25 -3.18 -10.66
CA LYS A 372 -17.31 -2.48 -9.90
C LYS A 372 -18.37 -1.83 -10.79
N ALA A 373 -18.00 -1.27 -11.94
CA ALA A 373 -18.97 -0.70 -12.89
C ALA A 373 -19.83 -1.79 -13.55
N GLY A 374 -19.23 -2.92 -13.92
CA GLY A 374 -19.94 -4.09 -14.47
C GLY A 374 -20.68 -4.96 -13.44
N ARG A 375 -20.81 -4.52 -12.17
CA ARG A 375 -21.26 -5.35 -11.02
C ARG A 375 -22.42 -6.28 -11.37
N ASP A 376 -23.54 -5.73 -11.81
CA ASP A 376 -24.80 -6.46 -11.96
C ASP A 376 -24.71 -7.59 -12.99
N ALA A 377 -23.93 -7.37 -14.07
CA ALA A 377 -23.73 -8.36 -15.13
C ALA A 377 -22.67 -9.40 -14.77
N LEU A 378 -21.67 -9.03 -13.97
CA LEU A 378 -20.51 -9.87 -13.68
C LEU A 378 -20.68 -10.72 -12.41
N THR A 379 -21.39 -10.25 -11.39
CA THR A 379 -21.46 -10.93 -10.08
C THR A 379 -22.03 -12.36 -10.16
N PRO A 380 -23.11 -12.65 -10.92
CA PRO A 380 -23.62 -14.02 -11.06
C PRO A 380 -22.61 -14.97 -11.71
N VAL A 381 -21.95 -14.53 -12.79
CA VAL A 381 -20.93 -15.31 -13.51
C VAL A 381 -19.69 -15.53 -12.66
N LEU A 382 -19.26 -14.51 -11.91
CA LEU A 382 -18.15 -14.60 -10.97
C LEU A 382 -18.47 -15.56 -9.82
N ALA A 383 -19.70 -15.61 -9.31
CA ALA A 383 -20.09 -16.57 -8.28
C ALA A 383 -20.01 -18.02 -8.80
N ALA A 384 -20.57 -18.30 -9.99
CA ALA A 384 -20.48 -19.62 -10.61
C ALA A 384 -19.03 -20.04 -10.91
N LEU A 385 -18.22 -19.14 -11.48
CA LEU A 385 -16.81 -19.39 -11.73
C LEU A 385 -16.02 -19.61 -10.44
N PHE A 386 -16.27 -18.82 -9.39
CA PHE A 386 -15.64 -18.99 -8.10
C PHE A 386 -16.04 -20.32 -7.43
N ASN A 387 -17.28 -20.77 -7.58
CA ASN A 387 -17.73 -22.07 -7.08
C ASN A 387 -17.07 -23.24 -7.82
N ALA A 388 -16.94 -23.15 -9.14
CA ALA A 388 -16.23 -24.16 -9.90
C ALA A 388 -14.74 -24.24 -9.52
N VAL A 389 -14.05 -23.09 -9.39
CA VAL A 389 -12.65 -23.02 -8.91
C VAL A 389 -12.53 -23.54 -7.47
N PHE A 390 -13.48 -23.20 -6.59
CA PHE A 390 -13.51 -23.64 -5.19
C PHE A 390 -13.69 -25.16 -5.06
N ARG A 391 -14.71 -25.73 -5.72
CA ARG A 391 -15.05 -27.16 -5.69
C ARG A 391 -14.02 -28.06 -6.37
N SER A 392 -13.32 -27.57 -7.40
CA SER A 392 -12.34 -28.35 -8.16
C SER A 392 -10.90 -28.24 -7.65
N GLY A 393 -10.56 -27.15 -6.94
CA GLY A 393 -9.17 -26.80 -6.66
C GLY A 393 -8.39 -26.30 -7.89
N CYS A 394 -9.03 -26.11 -9.05
CA CYS A 394 -8.38 -25.64 -10.27
C CYS A 394 -8.24 -24.11 -10.27
N PHE A 395 -7.26 -23.58 -9.55
CA PHE A 395 -6.98 -22.14 -9.49
C PHE A 395 -6.35 -21.62 -10.80
N PRO A 396 -6.92 -20.63 -11.50
CA PRO A 396 -6.43 -20.22 -12.82
C PRO A 396 -4.99 -19.68 -12.83
N PRO A 397 -4.10 -20.11 -13.74
CA PRO A 397 -2.70 -19.68 -13.79
C PRO A 397 -2.53 -18.15 -13.90
N GLU A 398 -3.36 -17.47 -14.69
CA GLU A 398 -3.31 -16.02 -14.85
C GLU A 398 -3.69 -15.29 -13.54
N TRP A 399 -4.36 -15.97 -12.60
CA TRP A 399 -4.72 -15.42 -11.30
C TRP A 399 -3.60 -15.60 -10.26
N SER A 400 -2.70 -16.57 -10.45
CA SER A 400 -1.59 -16.82 -9.52
C SER A 400 -0.39 -15.90 -9.76
N LEU A 401 -0.18 -15.48 -11.03
CA LEU A 401 0.93 -14.62 -11.46
C LEU A 401 1.03 -13.32 -10.65
N GLY A 402 2.17 -13.11 -10.01
CA GLY A 402 2.47 -11.94 -9.17
C GLY A 402 3.57 -11.04 -9.72
N ALA A 403 3.38 -9.72 -9.64
CA ALA A 403 4.46 -8.75 -9.93
C ALA A 403 4.96 -8.07 -8.65
N ILE A 404 6.16 -8.40 -8.18
CA ILE A 404 6.82 -7.71 -7.06
C ILE A 404 7.15 -6.27 -7.49
N THR A 405 6.66 -5.30 -6.73
CA THR A 405 7.11 -3.91 -6.81
C THR A 405 8.01 -3.63 -5.59
N PRO A 406 9.33 -3.42 -5.77
CA PRO A 406 10.24 -3.18 -4.65
C PRO A 406 10.10 -1.74 -4.12
N ILE A 407 9.91 -1.59 -2.81
CA ILE A 407 9.75 -0.28 -2.14
C ILE A 407 10.86 -0.11 -1.09
N HIS A 408 11.71 0.89 -1.25
CA HIS A 408 12.81 1.17 -0.31
C HIS A 408 12.28 1.56 1.08
N LYS A 409 12.81 0.92 2.14
CA LYS A 409 12.39 1.07 3.54
C LYS A 409 13.26 2.08 4.29
N LYS A 410 14.58 1.85 4.32
CA LYS A 410 15.64 2.69 4.93
C LYS A 410 16.99 2.05 4.61
N GLY A 411 18.09 2.80 4.72
CA GLY A 411 19.44 2.24 4.55
C GLY A 411 20.05 2.60 3.20
N ASP A 412 20.94 1.73 2.72
CA ASP A 412 21.55 1.85 1.39
C ASP A 412 20.60 1.30 0.32
N THR A 413 20.42 2.07 -0.75
CA THR A 413 19.65 1.69 -1.93
C THR A 413 20.33 0.64 -2.81
N ALA A 414 21.61 0.32 -2.57
CA ALA A 414 22.31 -0.76 -3.27
C ALA A 414 22.03 -2.15 -2.66
N ASP A 415 21.56 -2.24 -1.41
CA ASP A 415 21.26 -3.50 -0.72
C ASP A 415 19.78 -3.91 -0.89
N PRO A 416 19.47 -5.06 -1.53
CA PRO A 416 18.10 -5.53 -1.71
C PRO A 416 17.32 -5.76 -0.40
N ASN A 417 18.01 -6.02 0.73
CA ASN A 417 17.34 -6.23 2.03
C ASN A 417 16.75 -4.95 2.61
N ASN A 418 17.16 -3.78 2.10
CA ASN A 418 16.55 -2.49 2.43
C ASN A 418 15.25 -2.21 1.67
N TYR A 419 14.76 -3.15 0.84
CA TYR A 419 13.50 -3.04 0.10
C TYR A 419 12.44 -4.00 0.62
N ARG A 420 11.16 -3.58 0.61
CA ARG A 420 9.99 -4.45 0.77
C ARG A 420 9.42 -4.76 -0.61
N GLY A 421 9.40 -6.03 -0.99
CA GLY A 421 8.69 -6.48 -2.20
C GLY A 421 7.19 -6.58 -1.94
N ILE A 422 6.37 -5.73 -2.57
CA ILE A 422 4.91 -5.86 -2.53
C ILE A 422 4.43 -6.53 -3.82
N THR A 423 3.87 -7.73 -3.72
CA THR A 423 3.40 -8.48 -4.89
C THR A 423 2.01 -8.00 -5.33
N VAL A 424 1.89 -7.70 -6.62
CA VAL A 424 0.66 -7.25 -7.26
C VAL A 424 0.19 -8.32 -8.23
N GLY A 425 -0.78 -9.14 -7.82
CA GLY A 425 -1.40 -10.18 -8.66
C GLY A 425 -2.60 -9.68 -9.48
N HIS A 426 -3.28 -10.63 -10.14
CA HIS A 426 -4.48 -10.35 -10.96
C HIS A 426 -5.70 -9.89 -10.13
N ILE A 427 -6.61 -9.16 -10.77
CA ILE A 427 -7.77 -8.57 -10.07
C ILE A 427 -8.84 -9.60 -9.69
N LEU A 428 -9.06 -10.63 -10.52
CA LEU A 428 -10.05 -11.67 -10.22
C LEU A 428 -9.59 -12.60 -9.11
N GLY A 429 -8.33 -13.05 -9.12
CA GLY A 429 -7.73 -13.82 -8.02
C GLY A 429 -7.71 -13.04 -6.69
N LYS A 430 -7.54 -11.70 -6.75
CA LYS A 430 -7.67 -10.82 -5.57
C LYS A 430 -9.12 -10.73 -5.04
N LEU A 431 -10.11 -10.76 -5.92
CA LEU A 431 -11.53 -10.76 -5.54
C LEU A 431 -11.95 -12.12 -4.95
N TYR A 432 -11.52 -13.22 -5.57
CA TYR A 432 -11.71 -14.59 -5.05
C TYR A 432 -11.13 -14.72 -3.63
N ALA A 433 -9.86 -14.34 -3.46
CA ALA A 433 -9.19 -14.35 -2.16
C ALA A 433 -9.92 -13.50 -1.09
N LEU A 434 -10.64 -12.45 -1.50
CA LEU A 434 -11.39 -11.56 -0.60
C LEU A 434 -12.76 -12.13 -0.20
N ALA A 435 -13.38 -12.95 -1.06
CA ALA A 435 -14.55 -13.76 -0.71
C ALA A 435 -14.17 -14.87 0.27
N ILE A 436 -13.14 -15.67 -0.06
CA ILE A 436 -12.58 -16.73 0.82
C ILE A 436 -12.19 -16.16 2.19
N ASN A 437 -11.43 -15.05 2.22
CA ASN A 437 -11.06 -14.38 3.48
C ASN A 437 -12.28 -13.87 4.27
N THR A 438 -13.35 -13.44 3.60
CA THR A 438 -14.56 -12.98 4.29
C THR A 438 -15.25 -14.14 5.00
N ARG A 439 -15.50 -15.27 4.31
CA ARG A 439 -16.10 -16.46 4.93
C ARG A 439 -15.23 -16.99 6.07
N LEU A 440 -13.95 -17.22 5.79
CA LEU A 440 -13.03 -17.82 6.75
C LEU A 440 -12.86 -16.96 8.01
N ASN A 441 -12.78 -15.63 7.88
CA ASN A 441 -12.71 -14.76 9.06
C ASN A 441 -14.03 -14.75 9.83
N THR A 442 -15.19 -14.71 9.18
CA THR A 442 -16.49 -14.76 9.89
C THR A 442 -16.59 -16.03 10.73
N TRP A 443 -16.35 -17.20 10.12
CA TRP A 443 -16.39 -18.49 10.80
C TRP A 443 -15.41 -18.55 11.99
N LEU A 444 -14.15 -18.13 11.80
CA LEU A 444 -13.14 -18.14 12.87
C LEU A 444 -13.49 -17.24 14.06
N GLU A 445 -14.14 -16.09 13.85
CA GLU A 445 -14.61 -15.23 14.94
C GLU A 445 -15.83 -15.85 15.63
N THR A 446 -16.79 -16.38 14.86
CA THR A 446 -17.99 -17.06 15.39
C THR A 446 -17.67 -18.31 16.21
N GLN A 447 -16.66 -19.08 15.81
CA GLN A 447 -16.19 -20.26 16.56
C GLN A 447 -15.19 -19.92 17.68
N GLY A 448 -14.82 -18.63 17.88
CA GLY A 448 -13.88 -18.21 18.92
C GLY A 448 -12.42 -18.64 18.69
N LEU A 449 -12.04 -19.04 17.48
CA LEU A 449 -10.76 -19.70 17.15
C LEU A 449 -9.59 -18.74 16.89
N ARG A 450 -9.76 -17.43 17.15
CA ARG A 450 -8.71 -16.40 17.02
C ARG A 450 -8.12 -16.06 18.38
N ALA A 451 -6.79 -16.01 18.51
CA ALA A 451 -6.14 -15.72 19.78
C ALA A 451 -6.59 -14.38 20.37
N ARG A 452 -6.78 -14.32 21.69
CA ARG A 452 -7.27 -13.12 22.38
C ARG A 452 -6.21 -12.01 22.40
N GLY A 453 -4.93 -12.38 22.34
CA GLY A 453 -3.80 -11.47 22.12
C GLY A 453 -3.66 -10.95 20.67
N GLN A 454 -4.32 -11.56 19.68
CA GLN A 454 -4.18 -11.19 18.26
C GLN A 454 -5.18 -10.11 17.83
N ALA A 455 -4.65 -8.91 17.60
CA ALA A 455 -5.36 -7.76 17.04
C ALA A 455 -4.98 -7.46 15.57
N GLY A 456 -3.94 -8.11 15.04
CA GLY A 456 -3.42 -7.87 13.70
C GLY A 456 -4.43 -8.25 12.60
N PHE A 457 -4.76 -7.29 11.74
CA PHE A 457 -5.72 -7.45 10.62
C PHE A 457 -7.12 -7.97 11.02
N ARG A 458 -7.48 -7.90 12.31
CA ARG A 458 -8.71 -8.45 12.86
C ARG A 458 -9.85 -7.42 12.89
N GLN A 459 -11.07 -7.82 12.56
CA GLN A 459 -12.21 -6.89 12.48
C GLN A 459 -12.63 -6.40 13.88
N GLY A 460 -12.87 -5.09 14.02
CA GLY A 460 -13.24 -4.44 15.30
C GLY A 460 -12.05 -3.97 16.14
N TYR A 461 -10.89 -4.60 15.99
CA TYR A 461 -9.64 -4.25 16.67
C TYR A 461 -8.93 -3.06 16.01
N ARG A 462 -8.19 -2.29 16.80
CA ARG A 462 -7.40 -1.13 16.37
C ARG A 462 -5.98 -1.23 16.92
N THR A 463 -5.01 -0.63 16.24
CA THR A 463 -3.62 -0.51 16.73
C THR A 463 -3.52 0.16 18.11
N VAL A 464 -4.47 1.05 18.43
CA VAL A 464 -4.56 1.74 19.72
C VAL A 464 -4.93 0.79 20.86
N ASP A 465 -5.53 -0.37 20.59
CA ASP A 465 -6.12 -1.25 21.62
C ASP A 465 -5.02 -2.02 22.39
N ASN A 466 -4.09 -2.66 21.69
CA ASN A 466 -2.90 -3.25 22.32
C ASN A 466 -2.05 -2.17 23.00
N CYS A 467 -1.99 -0.95 22.43
CA CYS A 467 -1.30 0.18 23.06
C CYS A 467 -1.97 0.66 24.36
N PHE A 468 -3.31 0.59 24.44
CA PHE A 468 -4.08 0.90 25.64
C PHE A 468 -3.84 -0.14 26.74
N ILE A 469 -3.90 -1.43 26.40
CA ILE A 469 -3.60 -2.53 27.33
C ILE A 469 -2.18 -2.38 27.89
N LEU A 470 -1.19 -2.11 27.03
CA LEU A 470 0.20 -1.89 27.43
C LEU A 470 0.37 -0.66 28.33
N ARG A 471 -0.32 0.46 28.05
CA ARG A 471 -0.36 1.64 28.93
C ARG A 471 -0.96 1.29 30.29
N ALA A 472 -2.12 0.63 30.33
CA ALA A 472 -2.82 0.31 31.56
C ALA A 472 -2.01 -0.65 32.45
N LEU A 473 -1.32 -1.62 31.86
CA LEU A 473 -0.35 -2.48 32.56
C LEU A 473 0.83 -1.68 33.14
N ALA A 474 1.41 -0.76 32.36
CA ALA A 474 2.51 0.08 32.81
C ALA A 474 2.11 1.00 33.99
N GLU A 475 0.92 1.59 33.92
CA GLU A 475 0.38 2.43 35.00
C GLU A 475 0.02 1.63 36.26
N ARG A 476 -0.49 0.41 36.10
CA ARG A 476 -0.79 -0.53 37.19
C ARG A 476 0.47 -1.10 37.86
N ALA A 477 1.53 -1.37 37.11
CA ALA A 477 2.82 -1.77 37.67
C ALA A 477 3.42 -0.60 38.48
N ARG A 478 3.40 0.61 37.89
CA ARG A 478 3.85 1.85 38.55
C ARG A 478 3.08 2.17 39.82
N SER A 479 1.76 1.99 39.86
CA SER A 479 0.95 2.27 41.05
C SER A 479 1.15 1.25 42.18
N ARG A 480 1.47 -0.01 41.84
CA ARG A 480 1.81 -1.08 42.79
C ARG A 480 3.26 -1.07 43.26
N GLY A 481 4.11 -0.20 42.73
CA GLY A 481 5.54 -0.18 43.06
C GLY A 481 6.33 -1.37 42.51
N VAL A 482 5.80 -2.09 41.50
CA VAL A 482 6.43 -3.27 40.90
C VAL A 482 7.01 -2.94 39.51
N LYS A 483 7.85 -3.85 39.00
CA LYS A 483 8.38 -3.77 37.63
C LYS A 483 7.41 -4.41 36.64
N LEU A 484 7.54 -4.05 35.37
CA LEU A 484 6.91 -4.74 34.23
C LEU A 484 7.99 -4.99 33.17
N TYR A 485 8.12 -6.23 32.73
CA TYR A 485 9.10 -6.69 31.75
C TYR A 485 8.40 -6.91 30.41
N LEU A 486 8.97 -6.33 29.35
CA LEU A 486 8.43 -6.37 27.99
C LEU A 486 9.52 -6.88 27.05
N CYS A 487 9.18 -7.68 26.05
CA CYS A 487 10.07 -7.92 24.91
C CYS A 487 9.33 -7.69 23.59
N ALA A 488 9.89 -6.81 22.76
CA ALA A 488 9.43 -6.54 21.40
C ALA A 488 10.22 -7.43 20.45
N VAL A 489 9.53 -8.35 19.77
CA VAL A 489 10.12 -9.37 18.89
C VAL A 489 10.03 -8.90 17.43
N ASP A 490 11.17 -8.85 16.72
CA ASP A 490 11.22 -8.60 15.26
C ASP A 490 11.51 -9.92 14.54
N PHE A 491 10.55 -10.42 13.75
CA PHE A 491 10.73 -11.64 12.96
C PHE A 491 11.44 -11.36 11.62
N GLU A 492 12.36 -12.24 11.23
CA GLU A 492 13.04 -12.13 9.95
C GLU A 492 12.14 -12.54 8.78
N LYS A 493 11.73 -11.53 8.01
CA LYS A 493 10.94 -11.67 6.76
C LYS A 493 9.69 -12.53 6.98
N ALA A 494 8.99 -12.35 8.11
CA ALA A 494 7.97 -13.25 8.65
C ALA A 494 6.93 -13.78 7.64
N PHE A 495 6.42 -12.89 6.76
CA PHE A 495 5.45 -13.25 5.74
C PHE A 495 6.06 -14.11 4.61
N ASP A 496 7.35 -13.96 4.33
CA ASP A 496 8.09 -14.66 3.28
C ASP A 496 8.68 -15.99 3.75
N SER A 497 8.87 -16.17 5.06
CA SER A 497 9.49 -17.36 5.69
C SER A 497 8.52 -18.45 6.12
N VAL A 498 7.19 -18.24 6.04
CA VAL A 498 6.18 -19.26 6.40
C VAL A 498 6.36 -20.54 5.58
N ASP A 499 6.58 -21.67 6.26
CA ASP A 499 6.55 -23.00 5.67
C ASP A 499 5.09 -23.40 5.35
N ARG A 500 4.81 -23.66 4.07
CA ARG A 500 3.43 -23.93 3.61
C ARG A 500 2.85 -25.24 4.15
N PRO A 501 3.56 -26.39 4.15
CA PRO A 501 3.14 -27.59 4.87
C PRO A 501 2.76 -27.33 6.34
N LEU A 502 3.56 -26.57 7.09
CA LEU A 502 3.25 -26.23 8.49
C LEU A 502 2.05 -25.28 8.60
N LEU A 503 1.83 -24.38 7.63
CA LEU A 503 0.61 -23.58 7.54
C LEU A 503 -0.63 -24.48 7.32
N TRP A 504 -0.56 -25.47 6.43
CA TRP A 504 -1.67 -26.42 6.20
C TRP A 504 -1.99 -27.21 7.47
N ALA A 505 -0.97 -27.69 8.19
CA ALA A 505 -1.15 -28.36 9.49
C ALA A 505 -1.68 -27.42 10.59
N ALA A 506 -1.44 -26.10 10.51
CA ALA A 506 -2.05 -25.13 11.41
C ALA A 506 -3.54 -24.90 11.09
N LEU A 507 -3.90 -24.77 9.80
CA LEU A 507 -5.30 -24.67 9.36
C LEU A 507 -6.10 -25.92 9.78
N GLN A 508 -5.56 -27.11 9.57
CA GLN A 508 -6.20 -28.37 9.96
C GLN A 508 -6.41 -28.49 11.48
N ARG A 509 -5.43 -28.08 12.30
CA ARG A 509 -5.58 -28.04 13.76
C ARG A 509 -6.62 -27.00 14.23
N ALA A 510 -6.86 -25.95 13.45
CA ALA A 510 -7.95 -24.99 13.65
C ALA A 510 -9.31 -25.47 13.05
N GLY A 511 -9.44 -26.75 12.69
CA GLY A 511 -10.66 -27.34 12.14
C GLY A 511 -10.93 -27.03 10.66
N ILE A 512 -10.04 -26.31 9.98
CA ILE A 512 -10.19 -25.92 8.57
C ILE A 512 -9.70 -27.07 7.69
N GLY A 513 -10.65 -27.91 7.27
CA GLY A 513 -10.44 -29.01 6.31
C GLY A 513 -11.14 -28.77 4.98
N GLY A 514 -11.51 -29.88 4.31
CA GLY A 514 -12.49 -29.88 3.22
C GLY A 514 -12.11 -29.06 1.99
N THR A 515 -13.14 -28.62 1.27
CA THR A 515 -13.04 -27.79 0.07
C THR A 515 -12.35 -26.45 0.37
N MET A 516 -12.61 -25.86 1.55
CA MET A 516 -11.97 -24.63 2.01
C MET A 516 -10.44 -24.77 2.09
N LEU A 517 -9.93 -25.84 2.69
CA LEU A 517 -8.48 -26.08 2.74
C LEU A 517 -7.90 -26.33 1.34
N GLN A 518 -8.59 -27.12 0.50
CA GLN A 518 -8.16 -27.41 -0.87
C GLN A 518 -8.08 -26.14 -1.73
N ALA A 519 -9.08 -25.26 -1.64
CA ALA A 519 -9.10 -23.97 -2.32
C ALA A 519 -7.94 -23.04 -1.89
N ILE A 520 -7.62 -23.03 -0.60
CA ILE A 520 -6.46 -22.29 -0.08
C ILE A 520 -5.16 -22.91 -0.60
N GLN A 521 -5.02 -24.24 -0.57
CA GLN A 521 -3.83 -24.94 -1.09
C GLN A 521 -3.64 -24.70 -2.60
N ALA A 522 -4.72 -24.75 -3.39
CA ALA A 522 -4.73 -24.46 -4.81
C ALA A 522 -4.21 -23.05 -5.14
N MET A 523 -4.61 -22.03 -4.37
CA MET A 523 -4.07 -20.68 -4.48
C MET A 523 -2.55 -20.60 -4.27
N TYR A 524 -1.92 -21.61 -3.66
CA TYR A 524 -0.53 -21.63 -3.23
C TYR A 524 0.32 -22.76 -3.87
N ALA A 525 -0.27 -23.58 -4.75
CA ALA A 525 0.38 -24.73 -5.38
C ALA A 525 1.45 -24.31 -6.40
N ASP A 526 1.06 -23.49 -7.38
CA ASP A 526 1.95 -22.83 -8.33
C ASP A 526 1.88 -21.31 -8.11
N VAL A 527 3.04 -20.64 -7.97
CA VAL A 527 3.10 -19.20 -7.64
C VAL A 527 4.26 -18.54 -8.41
N PRO A 528 4.10 -18.31 -9.72
CA PRO A 528 5.08 -17.58 -10.52
C PRO A 528 5.06 -16.09 -10.14
N VAL A 529 6.25 -15.55 -9.85
CA VAL A 529 6.44 -14.16 -9.43
C VAL A 529 7.57 -13.51 -10.24
N CYS A 530 7.35 -12.29 -10.71
CA CYS A 530 8.32 -11.54 -11.51
C CYS A 530 8.57 -10.15 -10.88
N VAL A 531 9.75 -9.58 -11.02
CA VAL A 531 10.09 -8.26 -10.46
C VAL A 531 9.75 -7.17 -11.45
N ARG A 532 9.07 -6.11 -10.99
CA ARG A 532 8.81 -4.91 -11.78
C ARG A 532 9.97 -3.93 -11.67
N THR A 533 10.55 -3.57 -12.81
CA THR A 533 11.60 -2.54 -12.96
C THR A 533 11.03 -1.31 -13.68
N GLU A 534 11.86 -0.31 -13.98
CA GLU A 534 11.48 0.79 -14.90
C GLU A 534 11.40 0.33 -16.37
N GLU A 535 12.04 -0.79 -16.70
CA GLU A 535 12.13 -1.35 -18.06
C GLU A 535 10.99 -2.31 -18.37
N GLY A 536 10.39 -2.95 -17.35
CA GLY A 536 9.24 -3.84 -17.53
C GLY A 536 9.00 -4.80 -16.35
N LEU A 537 8.74 -6.06 -16.69
CA LEU A 537 8.80 -7.19 -15.76
C LEU A 537 10.06 -8.01 -16.10
N SER A 538 10.75 -8.51 -15.07
CA SER A 538 11.79 -9.51 -15.24
C SER A 538 11.22 -10.85 -15.74
N GLY A 539 12.11 -11.78 -16.09
CA GLY A 539 11.75 -13.21 -16.05
C GLY A 539 11.18 -13.59 -14.69
N CYS A 540 10.23 -14.53 -14.67
CA CYS A 540 9.51 -14.93 -13.47
C CYS A 540 10.20 -16.14 -12.81
N PHE A 541 10.09 -16.24 -11.48
CA PHE A 541 10.62 -17.31 -10.64
C PHE A 541 9.54 -17.83 -9.71
N GLN A 542 9.72 -19.03 -9.14
CA GLN A 542 8.73 -19.66 -8.28
C GLN A 542 8.84 -19.21 -6.83
N SER A 543 7.70 -18.79 -6.24
CA SER A 543 7.57 -18.55 -4.82
C SER A 543 7.13 -19.84 -4.13
N VAL A 544 8.07 -20.56 -3.51
CA VAL A 544 7.82 -21.84 -2.81
C VAL A 544 7.52 -21.70 -1.31
N LEU A 545 8.01 -20.63 -0.69
CA LEU A 545 7.78 -20.29 0.73
C LEU A 545 6.90 -19.04 0.88
N GLY A 546 6.42 -18.82 2.10
CA GLY A 546 5.70 -17.62 2.50
C GLY A 546 4.24 -17.56 2.07
N VAL A 547 3.53 -16.62 2.69
CA VAL A 547 2.19 -16.16 2.30
C VAL A 547 2.29 -15.01 1.28
N LYS A 548 1.38 -14.94 0.29
CA LYS A 548 1.50 -13.97 -0.82
C LYS A 548 1.36 -12.51 -0.31
N GLN A 549 2.45 -11.76 -0.14
CA GLN A 549 2.39 -10.35 0.26
C GLN A 549 1.53 -9.53 -0.72
N GLY A 550 0.48 -8.87 -0.23
CA GLY A 550 -0.46 -8.09 -1.06
C GLY A 550 -1.70 -8.84 -1.56
N CYS A 551 -1.82 -10.14 -1.26
CA CYS A 551 -3.10 -10.87 -1.30
C CYS A 551 -3.90 -10.57 -0.01
N PRO A 552 -5.23 -10.34 -0.09
CA PRO A 552 -6.04 -9.98 1.09
C PRO A 552 -6.22 -11.13 2.10
N LEU A 553 -6.05 -12.39 1.68
CA LEU A 553 -6.16 -13.57 2.53
C LEU A 553 -4.90 -13.84 3.37
N SER A 554 -3.73 -13.42 2.89
CA SER A 554 -2.43 -13.73 3.52
C SER A 554 -2.27 -13.27 4.97
N PRO A 555 -2.77 -12.09 5.40
CA PRO A 555 -2.66 -11.66 6.79
C PRO A 555 -3.51 -12.50 7.75
N LEU A 556 -4.66 -13.01 7.29
CA LEU A 556 -5.48 -13.96 8.07
C LEU A 556 -4.76 -15.29 8.24
N LEU A 557 -4.20 -15.85 7.14
CA LEU A 557 -3.42 -17.09 7.19
C LEU A 557 -2.20 -16.97 8.12
N PHE A 558 -1.49 -15.84 8.08
CA PHE A 558 -0.39 -15.56 9.01
C PHE A 558 -0.89 -15.42 10.47
N GLY A 559 -2.06 -14.84 10.67
CA GLY A 559 -2.73 -14.80 11.98
C GLY A 559 -2.99 -16.20 12.54
N ILE A 560 -3.66 -17.07 11.77
CA ILE A 560 -3.96 -18.46 12.17
C ILE A 560 -2.66 -19.25 12.42
N PHE A 561 -1.61 -18.98 11.64
CA PHE A 561 -0.29 -19.57 11.86
C PHE A 561 0.36 -19.18 13.19
N LEU A 562 -0.09 -18.10 13.84
CA LEU A 562 0.39 -17.64 15.16
C LEU A 562 -0.63 -17.75 16.30
N ASP A 563 -1.91 -18.04 16.02
CA ASP A 563 -2.97 -18.00 17.05
C ASP A 563 -2.80 -19.08 18.15
N ASP A 564 -2.12 -20.20 17.87
CA ASP A 564 -1.77 -21.22 18.87
C ASP A 564 -0.60 -20.82 19.80
N PHE A 565 0.10 -19.69 19.55
CA PHE A 565 1.18 -19.19 20.41
C PHE A 565 0.67 -18.79 21.81
N GLU A 566 -0.55 -18.25 21.90
CA GLU A 566 -1.13 -17.88 23.20
C GLU A 566 -1.32 -19.11 24.09
N GLY A 567 -1.81 -20.22 23.53
CA GLY A 567 -1.91 -21.51 24.24
C GLY A 567 -0.56 -22.08 24.63
N HIS A 568 0.47 -21.93 23.79
CA HIS A 568 1.82 -22.39 24.12
C HIS A 568 2.45 -21.61 25.29
N ILE A 569 2.24 -20.30 25.37
CA ILE A 569 2.69 -19.51 26.54
C ILE A 569 1.84 -19.81 27.79
N GLN A 570 0.55 -20.16 27.65
CA GLN A 570 -0.28 -20.61 28.77
C GLN A 570 0.18 -21.94 29.37
N GLN A 571 0.82 -22.84 28.59
CA GLN A 571 1.38 -24.11 29.09
C GLN A 571 2.49 -23.93 30.13
N LEU A 572 3.14 -22.75 30.19
CA LEU A 572 4.11 -22.40 31.23
C LEU A 572 3.47 -22.13 32.60
N GLY A 573 2.15 -21.89 32.66
CA GLY A 573 1.44 -21.51 33.88
C GLY A 573 2.07 -20.29 34.58
N ASP A 574 2.25 -20.39 35.89
CA ASP A 574 2.89 -19.35 36.70
C ASP A 574 4.34 -19.04 36.29
N ALA A 575 5.04 -19.97 35.62
CA ALA A 575 6.42 -19.77 35.20
C ALA A 575 6.56 -18.68 34.12
N ALA A 576 5.52 -18.38 33.34
CA ALA A 576 5.52 -17.20 32.45
C ALA A 576 5.38 -15.87 33.21
N ALA A 577 4.82 -15.91 34.43
CA ALA A 577 4.48 -14.77 35.27
C ALA A 577 3.72 -13.65 34.52
N LEU A 578 2.79 -14.02 33.62
CA LEU A 578 1.99 -13.10 32.81
C LEU A 578 1.27 -12.05 33.67
N PRO A 579 1.29 -10.76 33.30
CA PRO A 579 0.70 -9.71 34.13
C PRO A 579 -0.84 -9.73 34.05
N GLN A 580 -1.50 -9.36 35.15
CA GLN A 580 -2.97 -9.30 35.23
C GLN A 580 -3.50 -7.87 35.21
N LEU A 581 -4.57 -7.63 34.43
CA LEU A 581 -5.33 -6.38 34.36
C LEU A 581 -6.80 -6.66 34.68
N ALA A 582 -7.40 -5.88 35.59
CA ALA A 582 -8.76 -6.10 36.12
C ALA A 582 -9.09 -7.54 36.62
N GLY A 583 -8.07 -8.33 36.98
CA GLY A 583 -8.23 -9.73 37.41
C GLY A 583 -8.17 -10.77 36.28
N ARG A 584 -8.16 -10.36 35.00
CA ARG A 584 -7.87 -11.22 33.86
C ARG A 584 -6.36 -11.20 33.56
N THR A 585 -5.74 -12.36 33.35
CA THR A 585 -4.37 -12.48 32.85
C THR A 585 -4.28 -11.89 31.43
N VAL A 586 -3.24 -11.12 31.12
CA VAL A 586 -3.02 -10.53 29.80
C VAL A 586 -2.02 -11.40 29.00
N PRO A 587 -2.40 -11.93 27.83
CA PRO A 587 -1.52 -12.72 26.97
C PRO A 587 -0.49 -11.82 26.24
N PRO A 588 0.50 -12.41 25.55
CA PRO A 588 1.33 -11.69 24.59
C PRO A 588 0.48 -10.89 23.59
N LEU A 589 0.89 -9.65 23.30
CA LEU A 589 0.15 -8.76 22.41
C LEU A 589 0.67 -8.90 20.98
N LEU A 590 -0.14 -9.51 20.12
CA LEU A 590 0.19 -9.81 18.73
C LEU A 590 -0.51 -8.83 17.79
N PHE A 591 0.24 -8.30 16.83
CA PHE A 591 -0.31 -7.52 15.72
C PHE A 591 0.40 -7.94 14.43
N ALA A 592 0.00 -9.09 13.89
CA ALA A 592 0.71 -9.78 12.82
C ALA A 592 2.18 -10.05 13.18
N ASP A 593 3.14 -9.44 12.48
CA ASP A 593 4.58 -9.61 12.70
C ASP A 593 5.14 -8.82 13.90
N ASP A 594 4.42 -7.82 14.43
CA ASP A 594 4.77 -7.15 15.70
C ASP A 594 4.27 -7.99 16.89
N MET A 595 5.16 -8.73 17.58
CA MET A 595 4.87 -9.53 18.78
C MET A 595 5.47 -8.88 20.05
N PHE A 596 4.65 -8.72 21.10
CA PHE A 596 5.07 -8.20 22.39
C PHE A 596 4.84 -9.21 23.53
N LEU A 597 5.92 -9.78 24.06
CA LEU A 597 5.91 -10.60 25.28
C LEU A 597 5.78 -9.72 26.53
N LEU A 598 5.07 -10.21 27.55
CA LEU A 598 4.73 -9.45 28.76
C LEU A 598 4.96 -10.32 30.01
N SER A 599 5.76 -9.86 30.97
CA SER A 599 5.92 -10.56 32.25
C SER A 599 6.04 -9.62 33.45
N SER A 600 5.60 -10.08 34.62
CA SER A 600 5.80 -9.41 35.90
C SER A 600 7.16 -9.70 36.56
N SER A 601 7.94 -10.65 36.02
CA SER A 601 9.28 -11.00 36.52
C SER A 601 10.31 -11.16 35.40
N ALA A 602 11.60 -11.07 35.75
CA ALA A 602 12.69 -11.29 34.80
C ALA A 602 12.77 -12.76 34.37
N SER A 603 12.71 -13.69 35.34
CA SER A 603 12.67 -15.13 35.07
C SER A 603 11.47 -15.52 34.20
N GLY A 604 10.29 -14.92 34.42
CA GLY A 604 9.11 -15.18 33.61
C GLY A 604 9.19 -14.67 32.18
N LEU A 605 9.86 -13.54 31.93
CA LEU A 605 10.15 -13.11 30.57
C LEU A 605 11.17 -14.05 29.90
N GLN A 606 12.18 -14.53 30.64
CA GLN A 606 13.15 -15.49 30.09
C GLN A 606 12.52 -16.85 29.77
N ALA A 607 11.58 -17.34 30.60
CA ALA A 607 10.79 -18.53 30.31
C ALA A 607 9.93 -18.36 29.04
N GLN A 608 9.31 -17.19 28.83
CA GLN A 608 8.60 -16.88 27.59
C GLN A 608 9.54 -16.78 26.37
N LEU A 609 10.79 -16.32 26.53
CA LEU A 609 11.79 -16.31 25.46
C LEU A 609 12.25 -17.73 25.06
N HIS A 610 12.37 -18.65 26.03
CA HIS A 610 12.66 -20.06 25.75
C HIS A 610 11.50 -20.73 25.00
N ALA A 611 10.26 -20.58 25.48
CA ALA A 611 9.08 -21.09 24.78
C ALA A 611 8.91 -20.46 23.38
N LEU A 612 9.22 -19.18 23.21
CA LEU A 612 9.28 -18.55 21.89
C LEU A 612 10.33 -19.21 20.98
N GLN A 613 11.51 -19.55 21.51
CA GLN A 613 12.55 -20.24 20.75
C GLN A 613 12.09 -21.63 20.30
N ASP A 614 11.52 -22.44 21.19
CA ASP A 614 11.01 -23.78 20.86
C ASP A 614 9.85 -23.72 19.85
N TYR A 615 8.93 -22.78 20.03
CA TYR A 615 7.85 -22.50 19.08
C TYR A 615 8.37 -22.06 17.70
N CYS A 616 9.37 -21.18 17.67
CA CYS A 616 9.98 -20.72 16.43
C CYS A 616 10.71 -21.86 15.70
N ASN A 617 11.44 -22.70 16.43
CA ASN A 617 12.08 -23.90 15.90
C ASN A 617 11.05 -24.85 15.27
N ALA A 618 9.96 -25.16 16.00
CA ALA A 618 8.88 -26.01 15.52
C ALA A 618 8.16 -25.45 14.27
N LYS A 619 8.10 -24.11 14.13
CA LYS A 619 7.44 -23.42 13.01
C LYS A 619 8.38 -22.91 11.91
N LYS A 620 9.69 -23.18 12.02
CA LYS A 620 10.75 -22.67 11.12
C LYS A 620 10.75 -21.13 10.98
N LEU A 621 10.33 -20.41 12.01
CA LEU A 621 10.39 -18.96 12.08
C LEU A 621 11.73 -18.51 12.68
N THR A 622 12.28 -17.40 12.17
CA THR A 622 13.54 -16.82 12.65
C THR A 622 13.28 -15.48 13.35
N VAL A 623 13.76 -15.32 14.57
CA VAL A 623 13.72 -14.06 15.33
C VAL A 623 15.02 -13.29 15.15
N ASN A 624 14.94 -12.00 14.86
CA ASN A 624 16.10 -11.12 14.72
C ASN A 624 16.58 -10.64 16.10
N ALA A 625 17.43 -11.42 16.77
CA ALA A 625 17.99 -11.08 18.08
C ALA A 625 18.68 -9.69 18.15
N LYS A 626 19.10 -9.10 17.02
CA LYS A 626 19.73 -7.77 16.94
C LYS A 626 18.76 -6.58 16.88
N LYS A 627 17.46 -6.82 16.68
CA LYS A 627 16.40 -5.79 16.75
C LYS A 627 15.35 -6.12 17.82
N THR A 628 15.25 -7.39 18.20
CA THR A 628 14.44 -7.83 19.34
C THR A 628 15.00 -7.17 20.61
N GLN A 629 14.16 -6.41 21.31
CA GLN A 629 14.56 -5.54 22.41
C GLN A 629 13.72 -5.81 23.65
N VAL A 630 14.37 -5.85 24.80
CA VAL A 630 13.71 -5.93 26.11
C VAL A 630 13.54 -4.52 26.67
N MET A 631 12.40 -4.22 27.29
CA MET A 631 12.17 -2.97 28.01
C MET A 631 11.66 -3.27 29.42
N ILE A 632 12.38 -2.77 30.43
CA ILE A 632 12.06 -2.96 31.85
C ILE A 632 11.46 -1.66 32.38
N MET A 633 10.15 -1.60 32.53
CA MET A 633 9.47 -0.48 33.18
C MET A 633 9.67 -0.58 34.69
N ARG A 634 10.28 0.44 35.30
CA ARG A 634 10.68 0.44 36.71
C ARG A 634 9.80 1.37 37.57
N PRO A 635 9.44 0.96 38.80
CA PRO A 635 8.68 1.80 39.71
C PRO A 635 9.48 3.06 40.06
N GLY A 636 8.79 4.20 40.17
CA GLY A 636 9.38 5.52 40.38
C GLY A 636 9.75 6.29 39.10
N GLY A 637 9.87 5.63 37.95
CA GLY A 637 10.08 6.28 36.64
C GLY A 637 11.47 6.89 36.42
N GLY A 638 12.42 6.68 37.34
CA GLY A 638 13.82 7.05 37.15
C GLY A 638 14.56 6.05 36.26
N SER A 639 15.46 6.54 35.40
CA SER A 639 16.48 5.70 34.79
C SER A 639 17.50 5.33 35.87
N GLY A 640 17.43 4.10 36.40
CA GLY A 640 18.28 3.62 37.49
C GLY A 640 19.74 3.41 37.09
N ASN A 641 20.47 4.51 36.85
CA ASN A 641 21.90 4.56 36.48
C ASN A 641 22.32 3.63 35.32
N GLY A 642 21.38 3.20 34.48
CA GLY A 642 21.61 2.23 33.40
C GLY A 642 22.00 0.81 33.85
N LYS A 643 22.19 0.56 35.16
CA LYS A 643 22.61 -0.75 35.68
C LYS A 643 21.41 -1.68 35.83
N LEU A 644 21.47 -2.79 35.10
CA LEU A 644 20.62 -3.95 35.30
C LEU A 644 20.84 -4.50 36.72
N ALA A 645 19.78 -4.92 37.41
CA ALA A 645 19.93 -5.63 38.68
C ALA A 645 20.46 -7.06 38.42
N ALA A 646 20.97 -7.72 39.46
CA ALA A 646 21.32 -9.14 39.37
C ALA A 646 20.09 -9.95 38.93
N GLY A 647 20.25 -10.77 37.89
CA GLY A 647 19.15 -11.52 37.26
C GLY A 647 18.32 -10.75 36.22
N GLU A 648 18.65 -9.50 35.86
CA GLU A 648 18.01 -8.77 34.76
C GLU A 648 18.78 -8.91 33.42
N SER A 649 19.33 -10.10 33.15
CA SER A 649 19.94 -10.49 31.88
C SER A 649 18.97 -11.32 31.05
N PHE A 650 18.86 -11.03 29.75
CA PHE A 650 17.93 -11.70 28.84
C PHE A 650 18.65 -12.20 27.60
N GLU A 651 18.33 -13.42 27.17
CA GLU A 651 18.92 -14.05 25.98
C GLU A 651 17.87 -14.76 25.13
N TYR A 652 18.19 -14.95 23.86
CA TYR A 652 17.41 -15.74 22.92
C TYR A 652 18.37 -16.53 22.03
N ALA A 653 18.23 -17.86 21.97
CA ALA A 653 19.16 -18.76 21.30
C ALA A 653 20.64 -18.55 21.70
N GLY A 654 20.89 -18.26 22.99
CA GLY A 654 22.23 -17.96 23.54
C GLY A 654 22.81 -16.60 23.12
N LEU A 655 22.02 -15.73 22.47
CA LEU A 655 22.42 -14.37 22.13
C LEU A 655 21.80 -13.37 23.11
N PRO A 656 22.58 -12.49 23.75
CA PRO A 656 22.06 -11.49 24.68
C PRO A 656 21.21 -10.43 23.95
N LEU A 657 20.05 -10.12 24.51
CA LEU A 657 19.12 -9.12 23.97
C LEU A 657 19.44 -7.71 24.52
N GLU A 658 19.24 -6.68 23.69
CA GLU A 658 19.41 -5.29 24.11
C GLU A 658 18.28 -4.87 25.07
N VAL A 659 18.64 -4.36 26.26
CA VAL A 659 17.68 -3.77 27.19
C VAL A 659 17.55 -2.26 26.91
N ALA A 660 16.53 -1.90 26.14
CA ALA A 660 16.25 -0.53 25.72
C ALA A 660 15.58 0.31 26.83
N SER A 661 15.86 1.63 26.82
CA SER A 661 15.20 2.62 27.70
C SER A 661 13.82 3.05 27.21
N SER A 662 13.54 2.85 25.91
CA SER A 662 12.26 3.09 25.26
C SER A 662 12.13 2.25 24.00
N THR A 663 10.93 1.75 23.72
CA THR A 663 10.65 0.89 22.56
C THR A 663 9.43 1.43 21.80
N LYS A 664 9.43 1.28 20.47
CA LYS A 664 8.31 1.71 19.62
C LYS A 664 7.37 0.53 19.36
N TYR A 665 6.07 0.71 19.60
CA TYR A 665 5.03 -0.26 19.28
C TYR A 665 3.91 0.41 18.49
N LEU A 666 3.50 -0.19 17.36
CA LEU A 666 2.38 0.23 16.52
C LEU A 666 2.31 1.75 16.24
N GLY A 667 3.45 2.41 16.09
CA GLY A 667 3.57 3.85 15.82
C GLY A 667 3.90 4.73 17.03
N LEU A 668 3.58 4.30 18.25
CA LEU A 668 3.77 5.04 19.50
C LEU A 668 5.07 4.61 20.21
N THR A 669 5.62 5.47 21.07
CA THR A 669 6.89 5.22 21.79
C THR A 669 6.63 5.05 23.28
N PHE A 670 6.86 3.84 23.79
CA PHE A 670 6.80 3.53 25.20
C PHE A 670 8.16 3.81 25.84
N SER A 671 8.16 4.57 26.93
CA SER A 671 9.34 4.93 27.72
C SER A 671 9.02 4.78 29.21
N GLN A 672 9.99 5.00 30.11
CA GLN A 672 9.70 5.05 31.55
C GLN A 672 8.62 6.11 31.85
N LEU A 673 7.52 5.69 32.50
CA LEU A 673 6.43 6.60 32.86
C LEU A 673 6.82 7.46 34.08
N SER A 674 7.29 8.68 33.81
CA SER A 674 7.59 9.65 34.87
C SER A 674 6.31 10.26 35.45
N LYS A 675 6.33 10.62 36.75
CA LYS A 675 5.20 11.28 37.43
C LYS A 675 4.78 12.62 36.79
N GLN A 676 5.65 13.26 36.03
CA GLN A 676 5.44 14.61 35.48
C GLN A 676 5.06 14.64 34.00
N HIS A 677 5.34 13.57 33.23
CA HIS A 677 5.18 13.58 31.77
C HIS A 677 4.38 12.38 31.22
N GLY A 678 4.24 11.28 31.96
CA GLY A 678 3.43 10.13 31.53
C GLY A 678 3.82 9.62 30.15
N PHE A 679 2.83 9.49 29.27
CA PHE A 679 2.95 9.06 27.87
C PHE A 679 3.04 10.24 26.87
N ALA A 680 3.10 11.48 27.36
CA ALA A 680 3.09 12.69 26.53
C ALA A 680 4.29 12.82 25.57
N SER A 681 5.40 12.12 25.83
CA SER A 681 6.58 12.09 24.95
C SER A 681 6.25 11.61 23.53
N CYS A 682 5.19 10.81 23.35
CA CYS A 682 4.65 10.46 22.03
C CYS A 682 4.30 11.70 21.20
N ALA A 683 3.76 12.76 21.82
CA ALA A 683 3.39 14.00 21.15
C ALA A 683 4.61 14.68 20.49
N ASP A 684 5.78 14.67 21.13
CA ASP A 684 7.01 15.26 20.56
C ASP A 684 7.56 14.46 19.37
N VAL A 685 7.47 13.14 19.43
CA VAL A 685 7.84 12.24 18.31
C VAL A 685 6.90 12.45 17.12
N LEU A 686 5.58 12.46 17.36
CA LEU A 686 4.56 12.71 16.33
C LEU A 686 4.64 14.13 15.78
N ALA A 687 4.97 15.14 16.60
CA ALA A 687 5.22 16.49 16.13
C ALA A 687 6.44 16.58 15.22
N LYS A 688 7.49 15.77 15.44
CA LYS A 688 8.65 15.67 14.52
C LYS A 688 8.24 15.06 13.17
N ALA A 689 7.48 13.96 13.19
CA ALA A 689 6.97 13.31 11.99
C ALA A 689 5.98 14.23 11.21
N GLY A 690 5.04 14.85 11.90
CA GLY A 690 4.07 15.79 11.33
C GLY A 690 4.72 17.03 10.72
N ARG A 691 5.83 17.55 11.29
CA ARG A 691 6.64 18.59 10.64
C ARG A 691 7.22 18.09 9.31
N GLN A 692 7.75 16.88 9.25
CA GLN A 692 8.29 16.31 8.01
C GLN A 692 7.19 16.11 6.95
N ALA A 693 6.04 15.54 7.34
CA ALA A 693 4.87 15.40 6.48
C ALA A 693 4.38 16.75 5.93
N MET A 694 4.27 17.77 6.80
CA MET A 694 3.90 19.14 6.42
C MET A 694 4.86 19.76 5.41
N PHE A 695 6.18 19.60 5.58
CA PHE A 695 7.15 20.15 4.62
C PHE A 695 7.14 19.39 3.28
N ALA A 696 6.94 18.08 3.28
CA ALA A 696 6.75 17.29 2.07
C ALA A 696 5.46 17.69 1.32
N MET A 697 4.34 17.78 2.04
CA MET A 697 3.05 18.26 1.54
C MET A 697 3.17 19.65 0.92
N ARG A 698 3.76 20.63 1.63
CA ARG A 698 3.92 22.01 1.12
C ARG A 698 4.84 22.08 -0.10
N ARG A 699 5.90 21.26 -0.17
CA ARG A 699 6.74 21.15 -1.36
C ARG A 699 5.92 20.65 -2.55
N ARG A 700 5.15 19.57 -2.37
CA ARG A 700 4.36 18.99 -3.45
C ARG A 700 3.19 19.88 -3.89
N ALA A 701 2.55 20.58 -2.95
CA ALA A 701 1.54 21.58 -3.23
C ALA A 701 2.11 22.72 -4.11
N TRP A 702 3.29 23.23 -3.78
CA TRP A 702 3.99 24.24 -4.59
C TRP A 702 4.36 23.74 -5.99
N GLU A 703 4.89 22.52 -6.12
CA GLU A 703 5.19 21.87 -7.41
C GLU A 703 3.96 21.72 -8.32
N LEU A 704 2.78 21.50 -7.72
CA LEU A 704 1.50 21.33 -8.42
C LEU A 704 0.71 22.65 -8.58
N GLY A 705 1.20 23.77 -8.05
CA GLY A 705 0.49 25.06 -8.07
C GLY A 705 -0.72 25.15 -7.13
N ALA A 706 -0.86 24.22 -6.17
CA ALA A 706 -1.91 24.21 -5.14
C ALA A 706 -1.62 25.27 -4.07
N CYS A 707 -1.75 26.53 -4.47
CA CYS A 707 -1.36 27.70 -3.69
C CYS A 707 -2.51 28.34 -2.90
N LEU A 708 -3.76 27.90 -3.11
CA LEU A 708 -4.92 28.44 -2.40
C LEU A 708 -4.93 28.03 -0.92
N VAL A 709 -5.50 28.88 -0.07
CA VAL A 709 -5.52 28.72 1.40
C VAL A 709 -6.32 27.50 1.80
N GLU A 710 -7.49 27.34 1.18
CA GLU A 710 -8.48 26.28 1.38
C GLU A 710 -7.89 24.93 0.95
N GLN A 711 -7.20 24.92 -0.20
CA GLN A 711 -6.47 23.75 -0.70
C GLN A 711 -5.36 23.34 0.28
N GLN A 712 -4.56 24.28 0.80
CA GLN A 712 -3.50 23.94 1.76
C GLN A 712 -4.06 23.45 3.10
N CYS A 713 -5.17 24.02 3.57
CA CYS A 713 -5.87 23.56 4.78
C CYS A 713 -6.42 22.13 4.60
N MET A 714 -7.11 21.85 3.49
CA MET A 714 -7.60 20.51 3.16
C MET A 714 -6.47 19.49 3.04
N LEU A 715 -5.36 19.85 2.37
CA LEU A 715 -4.17 19.01 2.30
C LEU A 715 -3.56 18.76 3.71
N PHE A 716 -3.56 19.76 4.60
CA PHE A 716 -3.09 19.59 5.98
C PHE A 716 -3.96 18.60 6.76
N ASP A 717 -5.28 18.70 6.64
CA ASP A 717 -6.21 17.80 7.33
C ASP A 717 -6.16 16.36 6.79
N VAL A 718 -5.81 16.17 5.51
CA VAL A 718 -5.61 14.84 4.89
C VAL A 718 -4.23 14.25 5.21
N PHE A 719 -3.14 15.01 5.13
CA PHE A 719 -1.78 14.47 5.17
C PHE A 719 -0.99 14.74 6.46
N VAL A 720 -1.39 15.72 7.28
CA VAL A 720 -0.61 16.17 8.45
C VAL A 720 -1.36 15.96 9.75
N LYS A 721 -2.63 16.36 9.84
CA LYS A 721 -3.48 16.16 11.02
C LYS A 721 -3.55 14.70 11.50
N PRO A 722 -3.61 13.66 10.63
CA PRO A 722 -3.61 12.27 11.09
C PRO A 722 -2.27 11.86 11.71
N VAL A 723 -1.14 12.25 11.08
CA VAL A 723 0.22 12.00 11.62
C VAL A 723 0.42 12.71 12.97
N LEU A 724 -0.11 13.92 13.10
CA LEU A 724 -0.06 14.72 14.33
C LEU A 724 -0.94 14.13 15.45
N SER A 725 -2.06 13.50 15.12
CA SER A 725 -3.10 13.09 16.10
C SER A 725 -3.17 11.58 16.34
N TYR A 726 -2.28 10.79 15.75
CA TYR A 726 -2.30 9.33 15.86
C TYR A 726 -2.11 8.86 17.31
N GLY A 727 -3.06 8.09 17.85
CA GLY A 727 -3.02 7.62 19.24
C GLY A 727 -3.24 8.70 20.29
N CYS A 728 -3.83 9.85 19.91
CA CYS A 728 -4.24 10.91 20.85
C CYS A 728 -5.27 10.43 21.90
N GLU A 729 -5.96 9.33 21.61
CA GLU A 729 -6.76 8.54 22.53
C GLU A 729 -5.97 8.07 23.77
N LEU A 730 -4.63 8.02 23.68
CA LEU A 730 -3.74 7.68 24.78
C LEU A 730 -2.97 8.90 25.26
N TRP A 731 -2.00 9.40 24.49
CA TRP A 731 -1.12 10.49 24.94
C TRP A 731 -1.82 11.85 25.06
N GLY A 732 -3.01 12.00 24.45
CA GLY A 732 -3.79 13.24 24.48
C GLY A 732 -4.30 13.57 25.88
N VAL A 733 -4.64 12.57 26.70
CA VAL A 733 -5.06 12.79 28.11
C VAL A 733 -3.99 13.56 28.87
N ASP A 734 -2.76 13.04 28.87
CA ASP A 734 -1.62 13.61 29.57
C ASP A 734 -1.22 15.00 29.03
N VAL A 735 -1.60 15.32 27.79
CA VAL A 735 -1.38 16.61 27.14
C VAL A 735 -2.50 17.61 27.45
N LEU A 736 -3.76 17.17 27.55
CA LEU A 736 -4.90 18.01 27.89
C LEU A 736 -4.92 18.39 29.38
N LEU A 737 -4.39 17.53 30.25
CA LEU A 737 -4.23 17.79 31.69
C LEU A 737 -3.11 18.79 32.03
N ARG A 738 -2.37 19.34 31.05
CA ARG A 738 -1.33 20.35 31.28
C ARG A 738 -1.67 21.66 30.55
N PRO A 739 -1.52 22.83 31.21
CA PRO A 739 -2.01 24.09 30.67
C PRO A 739 -1.21 24.62 29.46
N ASP A 740 -0.02 24.08 29.17
CA ASP A 740 0.89 24.67 28.19
C ASP A 740 1.43 23.71 27.10
N CYS A 741 1.48 24.25 25.88
CA CYS A 741 2.25 23.81 24.72
C CYS A 741 2.38 22.29 24.41
N SER A 742 1.28 21.68 23.93
CA SER A 742 1.41 20.52 23.03
C SER A 742 2.31 20.86 21.83
N SER A 743 3.39 20.11 21.65
CA SER A 743 4.33 20.25 20.53
C SER A 743 3.70 19.96 19.18
N VAL A 744 2.65 19.16 19.17
CA VAL A 744 1.81 18.83 18.01
C VAL A 744 1.02 20.06 17.54
N GLU A 745 0.31 20.71 18.47
CA GLU A 745 -0.45 21.94 18.20
C GLU A 745 0.48 23.12 17.81
N ARG A 746 1.73 23.15 18.30
CA ARG A 746 2.75 24.10 17.81
C ARG A 746 3.03 23.95 16.31
N VAL A 747 2.88 22.75 15.72
CA VAL A 747 3.00 22.53 14.26
C VAL A 747 1.79 23.13 13.53
N HIS A 748 0.58 22.90 14.05
CA HIS A 748 -0.66 23.42 13.48
C HIS A 748 -0.71 24.95 13.51
N ARG A 749 -0.41 25.58 14.65
CA ARG A 749 -0.33 27.05 14.79
C ARG A 749 0.73 27.67 13.88
N TRP A 750 1.87 27.00 13.67
CA TRP A 750 2.87 27.43 12.69
C TRP A 750 2.35 27.35 11.26
N PHE A 751 1.65 26.25 10.92
CA PHE A 751 1.03 26.07 9.61
C PHE A 751 0.03 27.17 9.30
N CYS A 752 -0.95 27.43 10.18
CA CYS A 752 -2.01 28.42 9.99
C CYS A 752 -1.43 29.82 9.69
N ARG A 753 -0.53 30.32 10.56
CA ARG A 753 0.17 31.59 10.35
C ARG A 753 0.93 31.62 9.03
N ARG A 754 1.64 30.53 8.69
CA ARG A 754 2.48 30.43 7.49
C ARG A 754 1.70 30.13 6.20
N VAL A 755 0.39 29.91 6.27
CA VAL A 755 -0.52 29.95 5.10
C VAL A 755 -0.97 31.38 4.85
N GLN A 756 -1.40 32.09 5.90
CA GLN A 756 -1.83 33.50 5.85
C GLN A 756 -0.68 34.51 5.63
N GLY A 757 0.59 34.06 5.68
CA GLY A 757 1.77 34.94 5.58
C GLY A 757 2.12 35.68 6.88
N LEU A 758 1.40 35.44 7.98
CA LEU A 758 1.53 36.15 9.25
C LEU A 758 2.87 35.90 9.96
N PRO A 759 3.41 36.90 10.67
CA PRO A 759 4.61 36.75 11.50
C PRO A 759 4.31 35.95 12.78
N LYS A 760 5.38 35.49 13.47
CA LYS A 760 5.28 34.60 14.66
C LYS A 760 4.55 35.24 15.85
N GLN A 761 4.49 36.57 15.88
CA GLN A 761 3.93 37.39 16.95
C GLN A 761 2.39 37.39 16.97
N VAL A 762 1.70 37.18 15.83
CA VAL A 762 0.23 37.28 15.76
C VAL A 762 -0.42 36.17 16.58
N THR A 763 -1.33 36.54 17.48
CA THR A 763 -2.05 35.63 18.39
C THR A 763 -2.63 34.43 17.65
N ALA A 764 -2.40 33.22 18.19
CA ALA A 764 -2.81 31.98 17.52
C ALA A 764 -4.33 31.88 17.33
N ALA A 765 -5.13 32.45 18.25
CA ALA A 765 -6.59 32.50 18.16
C ALA A 765 -7.07 33.24 16.89
N ILE A 766 -6.49 34.40 16.56
CA ILE A 766 -6.82 35.17 15.35
C ILE A 766 -6.50 34.33 14.11
N SER A 767 -5.27 33.80 14.02
CA SER A 767 -4.83 32.97 12.88
C SER A 767 -5.61 31.65 12.73
N LEU A 768 -6.31 31.19 13.78
CA LEU A 768 -7.23 30.06 13.72
C LEU A 768 -8.63 30.49 13.26
N ALA A 769 -9.16 31.59 13.81
CA ALA A 769 -10.47 32.16 13.45
C ALA A 769 -10.55 32.57 11.97
N GLU A 770 -9.53 33.26 11.45
CA GLU A 770 -9.43 33.67 10.02
C GLU A 770 -9.44 32.48 9.03
N LEU A 771 -9.15 31.26 9.49
CA LEU A 771 -9.21 30.04 8.67
C LEU A 771 -10.43 29.16 8.98
N GLY A 772 -11.30 29.56 9.91
CA GLY A 772 -12.38 28.72 10.44
C GLY A 772 -11.88 27.46 11.17
N ARG A 773 -10.66 27.46 11.70
CA ARG A 773 -9.99 26.27 12.26
C ARG A 773 -10.04 26.24 13.78
N GLN A 774 -10.25 25.05 14.33
CA GLN A 774 -10.18 24.79 15.77
C GLN A 774 -8.80 24.24 16.19
N PRO A 775 -8.34 24.46 17.44
CA PRO A 775 -7.14 23.82 17.97
C PRO A 775 -7.21 22.29 17.85
N LEU A 776 -6.07 21.61 17.70
CA LEU A 776 -6.07 20.15 17.59
C LEU A 776 -6.59 19.45 18.87
N GLN A 777 -6.49 20.11 20.03
CA GLN A 777 -7.09 19.68 21.30
C GLN A 777 -8.57 19.30 21.15
N SER A 778 -9.37 20.10 20.45
CA SER A 778 -10.81 19.86 20.28
C SER A 778 -11.07 18.54 19.52
N PHE A 779 -10.20 18.20 18.57
CA PHE A 779 -10.27 16.93 17.84
C PHE A 779 -9.80 15.74 18.69
N TRP A 780 -8.80 15.92 19.57
CA TRP A 780 -8.34 14.88 20.50
C TRP A 780 -9.40 14.56 21.55
N ILE A 781 -10.09 15.56 22.10
CA ILE A 781 -11.23 15.37 23.01
C ILE A 781 -12.33 14.54 22.32
N GLN A 782 -12.67 14.85 21.06
CA GLN A 782 -13.62 14.06 20.28
C GLN A 782 -13.15 12.61 20.06
N GLN A 783 -11.86 12.35 19.83
CA GLN A 783 -11.38 10.97 19.66
C GLN A 783 -11.34 10.22 20.99
N LEU A 784 -10.99 10.89 22.09
CA LEU A 784 -11.04 10.35 23.45
C LEU A 784 -12.47 9.91 23.83
N VAL A 785 -13.47 10.77 23.63
CA VAL A 785 -14.89 10.44 23.89
C VAL A 785 -15.36 9.31 22.97
N ARG A 786 -14.99 9.32 21.68
CA ARG A 786 -15.31 8.21 20.75
C ARG A 786 -14.64 6.89 21.14
N PHE A 787 -13.41 6.92 21.64
CA PHE A 787 -12.69 5.75 22.12
C PHE A 787 -13.32 5.20 23.40
N TRP A 788 -13.64 6.08 24.35
CA TRP A 788 -14.35 5.76 25.59
C TRP A 788 -15.73 5.15 25.32
N ASN A 789 -16.57 5.82 24.54
CA ASN A 789 -17.91 5.34 24.21
C ASN A 789 -17.85 4.02 23.44
N ARG A 790 -16.83 3.79 22.60
CA ARG A 790 -16.59 2.45 22.02
C ARG A 790 -16.26 1.42 23.10
N LEU A 791 -15.35 1.70 24.05
CA LEU A 791 -15.01 0.74 25.11
C LEU A 791 -16.22 0.39 25.98
N GLN A 792 -17.06 1.37 26.34
CA GLN A 792 -18.30 1.13 27.09
C GLN A 792 -19.33 0.35 26.26
N ASN A 793 -19.61 0.77 25.03
CA ASN A 793 -20.61 0.14 24.17
C ASN A 793 -20.16 -1.22 23.60
N SER A 794 -18.88 -1.58 23.73
CA SER A 794 -18.36 -2.92 23.40
C SER A 794 -18.64 -3.95 24.51
N ALA A 795 -19.36 -3.61 25.57
CA ALA A 795 -19.75 -4.54 26.64
C ALA A 795 -20.64 -5.71 26.16
N ALA A 796 -21.18 -5.66 24.94
CA ALA A 796 -21.83 -6.80 24.29
C ALA A 796 -20.84 -7.86 23.74
N ASP A 797 -19.53 -7.58 23.78
CA ASP A 797 -18.44 -8.42 23.29
C ASP A 797 -17.27 -8.42 24.31
N GLU A 798 -17.49 -9.03 25.48
CA GLU A 798 -16.59 -8.94 26.65
C GLU A 798 -15.11 -9.19 26.35
N ASP A 799 -14.77 -10.11 25.44
CA ASP A 799 -13.37 -10.50 25.21
C ASP A 799 -12.58 -9.56 24.29
N ARG A 800 -13.21 -8.64 23.55
CA ARG A 800 -12.51 -7.85 22.51
C ARG A 800 -11.42 -6.90 23.02
N VAL A 801 -11.52 -6.41 24.25
CA VAL A 801 -10.49 -5.56 24.89
C VAL A 801 -10.23 -6.02 26.34
N LEU A 802 -10.39 -7.31 26.61
CA LEU A 802 -10.37 -7.90 27.96
C LEU A 802 -11.44 -7.28 28.90
N GLY A 803 -12.57 -6.88 28.32
CA GLY A 803 -13.50 -5.89 28.85
C GLY A 803 -14.41 -6.40 29.95
N HIS A 804 -14.20 -5.86 31.15
CA HIS A 804 -15.28 -5.58 32.10
C HIS A 804 -15.31 -4.07 32.31
N PRO A 805 -16.47 -3.41 32.50
CA PRO A 805 -16.57 -1.96 32.77
C PRO A 805 -15.85 -1.45 34.04
N ARG A 806 -15.07 -2.30 34.74
CA ARG A 806 -14.19 -1.93 35.85
C ARG A 806 -12.79 -1.50 35.43
N MET A 807 -12.46 -1.46 34.13
CA MET A 807 -11.28 -0.74 33.62
C MET A 807 -11.52 0.78 33.47
N ALA A 808 -12.72 1.25 33.76
CA ALA A 808 -13.15 2.64 33.61
C ALA A 808 -13.11 3.48 34.90
N HIS A 809 -12.57 2.93 36.00
CA HIS A 809 -12.49 3.55 37.33
C HIS A 809 -11.06 3.52 37.87
#